data_AF-A0A1G1A5P0-F1
#
_entry.id   AF-A0A1G1A5P0-F1
#
_cell.length_a   1.000
_cell.length_b   1.000
_cell.length_c   1.000
_cell.angle_alpha   90.00
_cell.angle_beta   90.00
_cell.angle_gamma   90.00
#
_symmetry.space_group_name_H-M   'P 1'
#
loop_
_entity.id
_entity.type
_entity.pdbx_description
1 polymer ?
#
loop_
_entity_poly.entity_id
_entity_poly.type
_entity_poly.pdbx_seq_one_letter_code
_entity_poly.pdbx_strand_id
1 'polypeptide(L)'
;MTSGQPYPLPADLAADIDTYEREVRQFLDGAMPAANIKAKRVPRGVYEQRRDGTYMVRVRVAGGVLNHEQVSELATLSRKFGNGLLHVTTRQDVQFHDIALDHTPAIMRRLMTVGLTSKGGGGNTVRNITACPYAGICPRERFDVTPCAQAVTGYLIPLVGSYNLPRKYKIAFSGCPADCALAQVSDLGFIAETRDGKAGFRVMAGGGLGTHSRVADPLIDWVPATGILRVAETVRRLFDQLGDRKNRHRARLRFVFDQIGPEAFRQRFTAQFDEVVREQVPEWQETSPLNTQSADSPATPPVPRISHGVRVIPQRQPGFVAIPLHLPLGFLTADDWARIGELAGQFSGEAGLRTTRSQNLLLRFVRETDIPALTAGLRTLKTDVLSPTPLDRLVACAGASTCRLGIGLARNAAQACADALATHEISRDTLDAMEFYINGCPNACGHQPVGMIGLFGAAQRSGERLVPSYGITLGGRCRADGARLGLPAGRVPAAALPLLVRDLAIDFQTNRRDTESYPDYYDRLGPAHFEPMVARHASIPAFEERPDYYRDLGATEPFSLAGRGAGECGAGVFEVIQQDLATARKATGSFDILLPTIRALLITRGVDAQDSDTLFREFERHFIDTGLVADEFRGLLTRARGYTQGWQAALDGQQQSIISLRERVELLYSTLDANLAFHPPEPLSPPAPPVKPVPPGPSIPAGHPASGTTAELDLRGVACPMNFVKAKLKLEMMDVGDTLAIVLDDGDPIRNVPASFRNEGQEVVETRPLDDGHWSVVIRKTTD
;
A
#
# COMPACT_ATOMS: atom_id res chain seq x y z
N MET A 1 18.22 -26.11 -8.01
CA MET A 1 18.17 -24.66 -8.29
C MET A 1 19.25 -24.37 -9.32
N THR A 2 18.93 -23.70 -10.43
CA THR A 2 19.97 -23.19 -11.33
C THR A 2 20.84 -22.19 -10.55
N SER A 3 22.15 -22.22 -10.77
CA SER A 3 23.10 -21.33 -10.11
C SER A 3 22.68 -19.87 -10.32
N GLY A 4 22.28 -19.17 -9.26
CA GLY A 4 21.99 -17.73 -9.30
C GLY A 4 20.53 -17.31 -9.07
N GLN A 5 19.57 -18.24 -8.91
CA GLN A 5 18.20 -17.85 -8.48
C GLN A 5 18.14 -17.59 -6.96
N PRO A 6 17.67 -16.41 -6.51
CA PRO A 6 17.66 -16.05 -5.09
C PRO A 6 16.62 -16.83 -4.28
N TYR A 7 15.52 -17.28 -4.91
CA TYR A 7 14.46 -18.10 -4.31
C TYR A 7 13.65 -18.80 -5.41
N PRO A 8 12.97 -19.93 -5.13
CA PRO A 8 12.13 -20.60 -6.13
C PRO A 8 10.92 -19.74 -6.50
N LEU A 9 10.70 -19.55 -7.80
CA LEU A 9 9.47 -18.95 -8.30
C LEU A 9 8.29 -19.94 -8.17
N PRO A 10 7.04 -19.47 -8.07
CA PRO A 10 5.87 -20.35 -8.07
C PRO A 10 5.82 -21.24 -9.31
N ALA A 11 5.54 -22.52 -9.12
CA ALA A 11 5.48 -23.50 -10.21
C ALA A 11 4.36 -23.18 -11.23
N ASP A 12 3.29 -22.53 -10.78
CA ASP A 12 2.15 -22.11 -11.59
C ASP A 12 2.35 -20.75 -12.30
N LEU A 13 3.51 -20.10 -12.13
CA LEU A 13 3.71 -18.72 -12.58
C LEU A 13 3.51 -18.55 -14.10
N ALA A 14 3.92 -19.52 -14.92
CA ALA A 14 3.70 -19.47 -16.36
C ALA A 14 2.20 -19.49 -16.71
N ALA A 15 1.43 -20.39 -16.10
CA ALA A 15 -0.02 -20.48 -16.29
C ALA A 15 -0.76 -19.25 -15.74
N ASP A 16 -0.27 -18.67 -14.63
CA ASP A 16 -0.75 -17.40 -14.09
C ASP A 16 -0.57 -16.26 -15.10
N ILE A 17 0.59 -16.18 -15.76
CA ILE A 17 0.88 -15.17 -16.80
C ILE A 17 -0.02 -15.39 -18.03
N ASP A 18 -0.21 -16.63 -18.48
CA ASP A 18 -1.08 -16.91 -19.63
C ASP A 18 -2.55 -16.56 -19.33
N THR A 19 -2.98 -16.78 -18.09
CA THR A 19 -4.31 -16.36 -17.64
C THR A 19 -4.43 -14.84 -17.63
N TYR A 20 -3.44 -14.16 -17.06
CA TYR A 20 -3.40 -12.70 -17.06
C TYR A 20 -3.37 -12.09 -18.47
N GLU A 21 -2.66 -12.71 -19.42
CA GLU A 21 -2.66 -12.25 -20.81
C GLU A 21 -4.05 -12.30 -21.44
N ARG A 22 -4.82 -13.37 -21.18
CA ARG A 22 -6.22 -13.47 -21.64
C ARG A 22 -7.10 -12.39 -20.99
N GLU A 23 -6.94 -12.16 -19.69
CA GLU A 23 -7.68 -11.11 -18.95
C GLU A 23 -7.36 -9.71 -19.50
N VAL A 24 -6.09 -9.45 -19.84
CA VAL A 24 -5.68 -8.20 -20.48
C VAL A 24 -6.33 -8.05 -21.86
N ARG A 25 -6.33 -9.08 -22.70
CA ARG A 25 -7.00 -9.04 -24.01
C ARG A 25 -8.49 -8.77 -23.88
N GLN A 26 -9.19 -9.49 -22.99
CA GLN A 26 -10.62 -9.25 -22.72
C GLN A 26 -10.90 -7.80 -22.31
N PHE A 27 -10.05 -7.20 -21.48
CA PHE A 27 -10.19 -5.80 -21.11
C PHE A 27 -9.98 -4.85 -22.30
N LEU A 28 -8.93 -5.08 -23.09
CA LEU A 28 -8.63 -4.26 -24.27
C LEU A 28 -9.71 -4.38 -25.37
N ASP A 29 -10.36 -5.54 -25.47
CA ASP A 29 -11.48 -5.80 -26.38
C ASP A 29 -12.83 -5.28 -25.83
N GLY A 30 -12.85 -4.69 -24.62
CA GLY A 30 -14.04 -4.14 -23.99
C GLY A 30 -14.94 -5.16 -23.28
N ALA A 31 -14.55 -6.43 -23.23
CA ALA A 31 -15.30 -7.51 -22.58
C ALA A 31 -15.13 -7.58 -21.06
N MET A 32 -14.22 -6.80 -20.46
CA MET A 32 -13.98 -6.74 -19.01
C MET A 32 -14.07 -5.30 -18.48
N PRO A 33 -14.77 -5.04 -17.35
CA PRO A 33 -14.77 -3.72 -16.71
C PRO A 33 -13.41 -3.34 -16.10
N ALA A 34 -13.13 -2.03 -16.01
CA ALA A 34 -11.87 -1.50 -15.46
C ALA A 34 -11.58 -1.93 -14.01
N ALA A 35 -12.60 -2.06 -13.15
CA ALA A 35 -12.41 -2.51 -11.77
C ALA A 35 -11.94 -3.98 -11.70
N ASN A 36 -12.40 -4.81 -12.64
CA ASN A 36 -12.09 -6.24 -12.68
C ASN A 36 -10.63 -6.42 -13.11
N ILE A 37 -10.21 -5.79 -14.23
CA ILE A 37 -8.80 -5.89 -14.66
C ILE A 37 -7.86 -5.28 -13.61
N LYS A 38 -8.27 -4.21 -12.92
CA LYS A 38 -7.52 -3.63 -11.79
C LYS A 38 -7.28 -4.67 -10.70
N ALA A 39 -8.29 -5.45 -10.31
CA ALA A 39 -8.16 -6.52 -9.33
C ALA A 39 -7.21 -7.64 -9.78
N LYS A 40 -7.05 -7.87 -11.09
CA LYS A 40 -6.11 -8.86 -11.66
C LYS A 40 -4.68 -8.35 -11.78
N ARG A 41 -4.49 -7.13 -12.26
CA ARG A 41 -3.16 -6.57 -12.58
C ARG A 41 -2.42 -6.05 -11.35
N VAL A 42 -3.15 -5.50 -10.37
CA VAL A 42 -2.55 -4.87 -9.19
C VAL A 42 -1.82 -5.90 -8.29
N PRO A 43 -2.36 -7.10 -8.01
CA PRO A 43 -1.60 -8.17 -7.35
C PRO A 43 -0.34 -8.59 -8.12
N ARG A 44 -0.31 -8.41 -9.45
CA ARG A 44 0.86 -8.67 -10.31
C ARG A 44 1.82 -7.49 -10.43
N GLY A 45 1.68 -6.49 -9.56
CA GLY A 45 2.58 -5.35 -9.49
C GLY A 45 2.39 -4.31 -10.60
N VAL A 46 1.28 -4.37 -11.34
CA VAL A 46 0.96 -3.45 -12.44
C VAL A 46 -0.03 -2.39 -11.96
N TYR A 47 0.39 -1.13 -11.97
CA TYR A 47 -0.39 0.01 -11.50
C TYR A 47 -0.61 1.03 -12.60
N GLU A 48 -1.82 1.54 -12.75
CA GLU A 48 -2.07 2.64 -13.66
C GLU A 48 -1.50 3.95 -13.08
N GLN A 49 -0.86 4.71 -13.94
CA GLN A 49 -0.25 6.00 -13.61
C GLN A 49 -1.26 7.13 -13.80
N ARG A 50 -0.85 8.35 -13.48
CA ARG A 50 -1.71 9.54 -13.60
C ARG A 50 -2.16 9.83 -15.04
N ARG A 51 -1.34 9.47 -16.03
CA ARG A 51 -1.74 9.43 -17.43
C ARG A 51 -2.49 8.12 -17.68
N ASP A 52 -3.75 8.22 -18.09
CA ASP A 52 -4.58 7.06 -18.39
C ASP A 52 -3.94 6.20 -19.49
N GLY A 53 -4.11 4.88 -19.38
CA GLY A 53 -3.53 3.93 -20.32
C GLY A 53 -2.02 3.69 -20.16
N THR A 54 -1.33 4.36 -19.22
CA THR A 54 0.07 4.05 -18.90
C THR A 54 0.23 3.44 -17.53
N TYR A 55 1.14 2.47 -17.43
CA TYR A 55 1.27 1.61 -16.26
C TYR A 55 2.71 1.58 -15.74
N MET A 56 2.82 1.50 -14.42
CA MET A 56 4.04 1.16 -13.71
C MET A 56 4.05 -0.34 -13.42
N VAL A 57 5.15 -1.01 -13.72
CA VAL A 57 5.37 -2.42 -13.36
C VAL A 57 6.43 -2.48 -12.26
N ARG A 58 6.08 -3.05 -11.12
CA ARG A 58 7.00 -3.25 -9.99
C ARG A 58 7.55 -4.67 -9.96
N VAL A 59 8.85 -4.78 -10.18
CA VAL A 59 9.59 -6.05 -10.08
C VAL A 59 10.02 -6.29 -8.65
N ARG A 60 9.75 -7.49 -8.15
CA ARG A 60 10.13 -7.92 -6.81
C ARG A 60 11.60 -8.28 -6.75
N VAL A 61 12.32 -7.69 -5.80
CA VAL A 61 13.74 -7.99 -5.56
C VAL A 61 13.94 -8.39 -4.09
N ALA A 62 13.81 -9.68 -3.81
CA ALA A 62 13.85 -10.22 -2.45
C ALA A 62 15.20 -9.92 -1.78
N GLY A 63 15.16 -9.33 -0.59
CA GLY A 63 16.35 -8.87 0.12
C GLY A 63 17.18 -7.81 -0.62
N GLY A 64 16.64 -7.25 -1.71
CA GLY A 64 17.32 -6.32 -2.59
C GLY A 64 18.48 -6.90 -3.38
N VAL A 65 18.51 -8.22 -3.66
CA VAL A 65 19.62 -8.88 -4.37
C VAL A 65 19.33 -9.01 -5.86
N LEU A 66 20.27 -8.55 -6.69
CA LEU A 66 20.24 -8.79 -8.14
C LEU A 66 21.60 -9.32 -8.61
N ASN A 67 21.61 -10.38 -9.41
CA ASN A 67 22.80 -10.79 -10.15
C ASN A 67 22.95 -9.96 -11.46
N HIS A 68 24.11 -10.02 -12.11
CA HIS A 68 24.36 -9.21 -13.32
C HIS A 68 23.42 -9.54 -14.49
N GLU A 69 22.98 -10.80 -14.67
CA GLU A 69 22.05 -11.19 -15.73
C GLU A 69 20.67 -10.54 -15.52
N GLN A 70 20.18 -10.56 -14.28
CA GLN A 70 18.96 -9.89 -13.87
C GLN A 70 19.06 -8.38 -14.10
N VAL A 71 20.18 -7.75 -13.73
CA VAL A 71 20.39 -6.31 -13.96
C VAL A 71 20.32 -5.98 -15.45
N SER A 72 21.01 -6.74 -16.30
CA SER A 72 20.99 -6.58 -17.76
C SER A 72 19.58 -6.76 -18.35
N GLU A 73 18.84 -7.75 -17.85
CA GLU A 73 17.49 -8.01 -18.32
C GLU A 73 16.52 -6.89 -17.96
N LEU A 74 16.61 -6.34 -16.74
CA LEU A 74 15.78 -5.21 -16.33
C LEU A 74 16.04 -3.98 -17.22
N ALA A 75 17.30 -3.69 -17.56
CA ALA A 75 17.65 -2.62 -18.51
C ALA A 75 17.02 -2.85 -19.89
N THR A 76 17.13 -4.06 -20.42
CA THR A 76 16.53 -4.45 -21.71
C THR A 76 15.02 -4.23 -21.72
N LEU A 77 14.33 -4.64 -20.65
CA LEU A 77 12.88 -4.48 -20.53
C LEU A 77 12.45 -3.02 -20.44
N SER A 78 13.14 -2.22 -19.63
CA SER A 78 12.85 -0.78 -19.52
C SER A 78 13.05 -0.05 -20.84
N ARG A 79 14.15 -0.33 -21.56
CA ARG A 79 14.42 0.24 -22.88
C ARG A 79 13.37 -0.14 -23.92
N LYS A 80 12.95 -1.42 -23.92
CA LYS A 80 12.06 -1.96 -24.94
C LYS A 80 10.60 -1.57 -24.73
N PHE A 81 10.11 -1.58 -23.49
CA PHE A 81 8.68 -1.49 -23.21
C PHE A 81 8.26 -0.23 -22.44
N GLY A 82 9.21 0.47 -21.81
CA GLY A 82 8.95 1.67 -21.02
C GLY A 82 9.68 2.89 -21.54
N ASN A 83 9.92 3.85 -20.65
CA ASN A 83 10.59 5.11 -20.98
C ASN A 83 12.13 5.05 -20.92
N GLY A 84 12.73 3.86 -20.79
CA GLY A 84 14.18 3.70 -20.70
C GLY A 84 14.80 4.13 -19.36
N LEU A 85 13.99 4.38 -18.33
CA LEU A 85 14.45 4.64 -16.96
C LEU A 85 14.07 3.49 -16.03
N LEU A 86 14.90 3.26 -15.01
CA LEU A 86 14.64 2.31 -13.94
C LEU A 86 14.66 3.02 -12.60
N HIS A 87 13.70 2.70 -11.74
CA HIS A 87 13.56 3.35 -10.43
C HIS A 87 13.70 2.35 -9.28
N VAL A 88 14.68 2.56 -8.41
CA VAL A 88 14.84 1.81 -7.16
C VAL A 88 13.91 2.37 -6.10
N THR A 89 13.22 1.47 -5.38
CA THR A 89 12.21 1.86 -4.40
C THR A 89 12.70 1.78 -2.97
N THR A 90 11.99 2.42 -2.06
CA THR A 90 12.22 2.31 -0.60
C THR A 90 11.98 0.92 -0.02
N ARG A 91 11.44 -0.02 -0.81
CA ARG A 91 11.32 -1.45 -0.47
C ARG A 91 12.25 -2.33 -1.29
N GLN A 92 13.34 -1.77 -1.81
CA GLN A 92 14.35 -2.50 -2.58
C GLN A 92 13.84 -3.09 -3.91
N ASP A 93 12.58 -2.86 -4.28
CA ASP A 93 12.07 -3.23 -5.62
C ASP A 93 12.63 -2.32 -6.71
N VAL A 94 12.48 -2.74 -7.97
CA VAL A 94 12.72 -1.93 -9.18
C VAL A 94 11.40 -1.67 -9.90
N GLN A 95 11.21 -0.47 -10.43
CA GLN A 95 10.01 -0.08 -11.18
C GLN A 95 10.34 0.32 -12.62
N PHE A 96 9.50 -0.15 -13.53
CA PHE A 96 9.38 0.37 -14.89
C PHE A 96 8.18 1.32 -14.96
N HIS A 97 8.28 2.37 -15.76
CA HIS A 97 7.22 3.36 -15.95
C HIS A 97 6.87 3.51 -17.43
N ASP A 98 5.67 4.03 -17.68
CA ASP A 98 5.13 4.31 -19.01
C ASP A 98 4.97 3.05 -19.88
N ILE A 99 4.56 1.95 -19.24
CA ILE A 99 4.29 0.67 -19.89
C ILE A 99 2.85 0.64 -20.41
N ALA A 100 2.62 0.19 -21.64
CA ALA A 100 1.29 -0.14 -22.14
C ALA A 100 0.79 -1.46 -21.55
N LEU A 101 -0.52 -1.59 -21.28
CA LEU A 101 -1.05 -2.76 -20.56
C LEU A 101 -0.78 -4.09 -21.27
N ASP A 102 -0.90 -4.10 -22.59
CA ASP A 102 -0.66 -5.24 -23.50
C ASP A 102 0.79 -5.76 -23.43
N HIS A 103 1.77 -4.92 -23.11
CA HIS A 103 3.16 -5.32 -22.93
C HIS A 103 3.41 -6.04 -21.59
N THR A 104 2.52 -5.90 -20.61
CA THR A 104 2.78 -6.39 -19.25
C THR A 104 2.96 -7.92 -19.15
N PRO A 105 2.20 -8.77 -19.88
CA PRO A 105 2.45 -10.22 -19.87
C PRO A 105 3.83 -10.59 -20.47
N ALA A 106 4.24 -9.93 -21.55
CA ALA A 106 5.55 -10.17 -22.18
C ALA A 106 6.70 -9.83 -21.22
N ILE A 107 6.59 -8.72 -20.48
CA ILE A 107 7.53 -8.35 -19.42
C ILE A 107 7.59 -9.45 -18.35
N MET A 108 6.45 -9.95 -17.87
CA MET A 108 6.41 -11.00 -16.85
C MET A 108 7.07 -12.30 -17.32
N ARG A 109 6.85 -12.72 -18.58
CA ARG A 109 7.52 -13.90 -19.15
C ARG A 109 9.04 -13.73 -19.18
N ARG A 110 9.51 -12.57 -19.60
CA ARG A 110 10.94 -12.24 -19.63
C ARG A 110 11.56 -12.23 -18.22
N LEU A 111 10.91 -11.61 -17.24
CA LEU A 111 11.35 -11.65 -15.84
C LEU A 111 11.49 -13.08 -15.32
N MET A 112 10.53 -13.95 -15.64
CA MET A 112 10.55 -15.35 -15.23
C MET A 112 11.80 -16.09 -15.73
N THR A 113 12.28 -15.79 -16.95
CA THR A 113 13.48 -16.45 -17.52
C THR A 113 14.76 -16.19 -16.71
N VAL A 114 14.82 -15.08 -15.97
CA VAL A 114 15.97 -14.71 -15.12
C VAL A 114 15.68 -14.88 -13.62
N GLY A 115 14.62 -15.62 -13.27
CA GLY A 115 14.27 -15.89 -11.87
C GLY A 115 13.66 -14.70 -11.13
N LEU A 116 13.07 -13.74 -11.85
CA LEU A 116 12.36 -12.60 -11.27
C LEU A 116 10.86 -12.69 -11.51
N THR A 117 10.08 -11.94 -10.73
CA THR A 117 8.63 -11.81 -10.92
C THR A 117 8.14 -10.44 -10.45
N SER A 118 7.02 -9.98 -11.01
CA SER A 118 6.26 -8.83 -10.48
C SER A 118 5.09 -9.26 -9.58
N LYS A 119 4.81 -10.57 -9.48
CA LYS A 119 3.74 -11.14 -8.66
C LYS A 119 3.94 -10.76 -7.18
N GLY A 120 2.92 -10.18 -6.57
CA GLY A 120 2.94 -9.60 -5.23
C GLY A 120 3.65 -8.23 -5.13
N GLY A 121 4.05 -7.62 -6.24
CA GLY A 121 4.54 -6.23 -6.29
C GLY A 121 3.47 -5.21 -5.87
N GLY A 122 2.19 -5.63 -5.87
CA GLY A 122 1.09 -4.76 -5.53
C GLY A 122 -0.11 -5.43 -4.86
N GLY A 123 -1.17 -4.63 -4.67
CA GLY A 123 -2.43 -5.11 -4.11
C GLY A 123 -2.41 -5.46 -2.63
N ASN A 124 -3.39 -6.26 -2.25
CA ASN A 124 -3.61 -6.81 -0.93
C ASN A 124 -2.86 -8.14 -0.79
N THR A 125 -1.53 -8.04 -0.85
CA THR A 125 -0.62 -9.18 -0.91
C THR A 125 0.51 -9.01 0.09
N VAL A 126 1.24 -10.10 0.34
CA VAL A 126 2.59 -10.05 0.87
C VAL A 126 3.45 -9.25 -0.11
N ARG A 127 4.04 -8.13 0.34
CA ARG A 127 4.93 -7.27 -0.47
C ARG A 127 6.35 -7.83 -0.48
N ASN A 128 7.24 -7.20 -1.26
CA ASN A 128 8.66 -7.57 -1.24
C ASN A 128 9.20 -7.61 0.19
N ILE A 129 9.95 -8.66 0.51
CA ILE A 129 10.57 -8.84 1.83
C ILE A 129 11.93 -8.18 1.78
N THR A 130 12.08 -7.13 2.58
CA THR A 130 13.31 -6.32 2.60
C THR A 130 14.33 -6.91 3.56
N ALA A 131 15.61 -6.74 3.26
CA ALA A 131 16.71 -7.14 4.12
C ALA A 131 17.71 -6.00 4.30
N CYS A 132 18.50 -6.05 5.37
CA CYS A 132 19.61 -5.12 5.55
C CYS A 132 20.53 -5.15 4.30
N PRO A 133 20.79 -4.01 3.63
CA PRO A 133 21.61 -4.01 2.42
C PRO A 133 23.08 -4.38 2.67
N TYR A 134 23.53 -4.28 3.93
CA TYR A 134 24.87 -4.65 4.36
C TYR A 134 24.96 -6.08 4.94
N ALA A 135 23.89 -6.88 4.88
CA ALA A 135 23.88 -8.24 5.40
C ALA A 135 24.94 -9.12 4.71
N GLY A 136 25.80 -9.77 5.47
CA GLY A 136 26.98 -10.53 5.04
C GLY A 136 28.29 -9.74 5.05
N ILE A 137 28.26 -8.40 5.19
CA ILE A 137 29.47 -7.55 5.15
C ILE A 137 29.61 -6.62 6.34
N CYS A 138 28.54 -6.38 7.10
CA CYS A 138 28.55 -5.40 8.18
C CYS A 138 29.31 -5.96 9.39
N PRO A 139 30.32 -5.25 9.95
CA PRO A 139 31.00 -5.69 11.16
C PRO A 139 30.07 -5.86 12.37
N ARG A 140 28.93 -5.16 12.38
CA ARG A 140 27.94 -5.19 13.47
C ARG A 140 26.82 -6.21 13.31
N GLU A 141 26.74 -6.91 12.18
CA GLU A 141 25.67 -7.89 11.98
C GLU A 141 25.85 -9.11 12.88
N ARG A 142 24.75 -9.69 13.32
CA ARG A 142 24.78 -10.96 14.04
C ARG A 142 25.03 -12.12 13.08
N PHE A 143 24.40 -12.10 11.92
CA PHE A 143 24.65 -13.01 10.79
C PHE A 143 24.03 -12.42 9.51
N ASP A 144 24.32 -13.02 8.35
CA ASP A 144 23.71 -12.62 7.08
C ASP A 144 22.23 -13.05 7.04
N VAL A 145 21.32 -12.07 7.06
CA VAL A 145 19.87 -12.29 7.00
C VAL A 145 19.32 -12.42 5.58
N THR A 146 20.16 -12.31 4.54
CA THR A 146 19.74 -12.46 3.14
C THR A 146 19.05 -13.80 2.88
N PRO A 147 19.62 -14.96 3.29
CA PRO A 147 18.99 -16.26 3.05
C PRO A 147 17.63 -16.37 3.74
N CYS A 148 17.46 -15.74 4.89
CA CYS A 148 16.20 -15.74 5.64
C CYS A 148 15.10 -14.97 4.90
N ALA A 149 15.42 -13.77 4.38
CA ALA A 149 14.48 -12.99 3.59
C ALA A 149 14.07 -13.71 2.31
N GLN A 150 15.02 -14.39 1.65
CA GLN A 150 14.77 -15.20 0.46
C GLN A 150 13.95 -16.46 0.76
N ALA A 151 14.20 -17.14 1.89
CA ALA A 151 13.45 -18.31 2.32
C ALA A 151 11.98 -17.99 2.60
N VAL A 152 11.71 -16.93 3.38
CA VAL A 152 10.31 -16.49 3.62
C VAL A 152 9.65 -16.04 2.32
N THR A 153 10.41 -15.45 1.40
CA THR A 153 9.90 -15.09 0.07
C THR A 153 9.50 -16.35 -0.71
N GLY A 154 10.40 -17.33 -0.85
CA GLY A 154 10.14 -18.59 -1.55
C GLY A 154 9.00 -19.40 -0.94
N TYR A 155 8.77 -19.28 0.37
CA TYR A 155 7.65 -19.94 1.05
C TYR A 155 6.31 -19.21 0.84
N LEU A 156 6.26 -17.87 1.01
CA LEU A 156 4.99 -17.14 1.00
C LEU A 156 4.46 -16.86 -0.41
N ILE A 157 5.31 -16.62 -1.40
CA ILE A 157 4.85 -16.26 -2.76
C ILE A 157 4.02 -17.36 -3.42
N PRO A 158 4.33 -18.65 -3.28
CA PRO A 158 3.49 -19.69 -3.86
C PRO A 158 2.13 -19.86 -3.19
N LEU A 159 1.94 -19.37 -1.95
CA LEU A 159 0.69 -19.57 -1.22
C LEU A 159 -0.42 -18.68 -1.77
N VAL A 160 -1.56 -19.30 -2.11
CA VAL A 160 -2.78 -18.56 -2.53
C VAL A 160 -3.19 -17.55 -1.46
N GLY A 161 -3.13 -17.92 -0.17
CA GLY A 161 -3.45 -17.02 0.95
C GLY A 161 -2.51 -15.82 1.12
N SER A 162 -1.43 -15.72 0.34
CA SER A 162 -0.60 -14.51 0.26
C SER A 162 -1.16 -13.45 -0.69
N TYR A 163 -2.25 -13.77 -1.40
CA TYR A 163 -2.96 -12.92 -2.33
C TYR A 163 -4.41 -12.84 -1.88
N ASN A 164 -4.91 -11.62 -1.64
CA ASN A 164 -6.22 -11.33 -1.03
C ASN A 164 -6.26 -11.22 0.52
N LEU A 165 -5.15 -10.81 1.12
CA LEU A 165 -5.14 -10.38 2.53
C LEU A 165 -6.05 -9.15 2.73
N PRO A 166 -6.38 -8.74 3.97
CA PRO A 166 -7.17 -7.52 4.19
C PRO A 166 -6.52 -6.27 3.58
N ARG A 167 -5.17 -6.23 3.62
CA ARG A 167 -4.39 -5.16 3.00
C ARG A 167 -2.95 -5.60 2.72
N LYS A 168 -2.12 -4.69 2.22
CA LYS A 168 -0.68 -4.94 2.01
C LYS A 168 0.00 -5.38 3.32
N TYR A 169 0.78 -6.46 3.25
CA TYR A 169 1.55 -7.03 4.35
C TYR A 169 3.05 -6.92 4.05
N LYS A 170 3.80 -6.23 4.92
CA LYS A 170 5.22 -5.89 4.74
C LYS A 170 6.07 -6.60 5.79
N ILE A 171 7.05 -7.36 5.33
CA ILE A 171 8.03 -8.06 6.17
C ILE A 171 9.41 -7.43 5.97
N ALA A 172 10.23 -7.37 7.03
CA ALA A 172 11.61 -6.89 6.96
C ALA A 172 12.55 -7.70 7.87
N PHE A 173 13.80 -7.89 7.42
CA PHE A 173 14.88 -8.58 8.12
C PHE A 173 16.08 -7.64 8.33
N SER A 174 16.39 -7.35 9.60
CA SER A 174 17.55 -6.55 9.99
C SER A 174 18.64 -7.45 10.56
N GLY A 175 19.88 -7.26 10.09
CA GLY A 175 21.02 -8.06 10.53
C GLY A 175 21.57 -7.70 11.91
N CYS A 176 21.10 -6.61 12.52
CA CYS A 176 21.46 -6.20 13.88
C CYS A 176 20.42 -5.22 14.44
N PRO A 177 20.50 -4.87 15.75
CA PRO A 177 19.59 -3.92 16.38
C PRO A 177 19.55 -2.52 15.74
N ALA A 178 20.58 -2.10 15.00
CA ALA A 178 20.56 -0.81 14.30
C ALA A 178 19.41 -0.66 13.29
N ASP A 179 18.77 -1.78 12.92
CA ASP A 179 17.51 -1.85 12.17
C ASP A 179 17.49 -1.12 10.81
N CYS A 180 18.55 -1.28 10.03
CA CYS A 180 18.63 -0.69 8.70
C CYS A 180 17.50 -1.15 7.76
N ALA A 181 16.82 -2.28 8.01
CA ALA A 181 15.69 -2.73 7.18
C ALA A 181 14.31 -2.16 7.62
N LEU A 182 14.21 -1.43 8.74
CA LEU A 182 12.95 -1.01 9.38
C LEU A 182 12.03 -2.19 9.75
N ALA A 183 12.59 -3.19 10.42
CA ALA A 183 11.83 -4.25 11.08
C ALA A 183 10.86 -3.68 12.11
N GLN A 184 11.26 -2.66 12.88
CA GLN A 184 10.47 -2.10 13.97
C GLN A 184 9.23 -1.32 13.51
N VAL A 185 9.04 -1.06 12.22
CA VAL A 185 7.84 -0.35 11.68
C VAL A 185 7.21 -1.09 10.49
N SER A 186 7.56 -2.36 10.33
CA SER A 186 6.95 -3.27 9.36
C SER A 186 5.76 -4.00 9.99
N ASP A 187 4.88 -4.59 9.17
CA ASP A 187 3.76 -5.40 9.70
C ASP A 187 4.32 -6.60 10.49
N LEU A 188 5.41 -7.19 10.00
CA LEU A 188 6.25 -8.18 10.68
C LEU A 188 7.73 -7.83 10.48
N GLY A 189 8.50 -7.80 11.57
CA GLY A 189 9.92 -7.47 11.57
C GLY A 189 10.75 -8.52 12.29
N PHE A 190 11.87 -8.90 11.70
CA PHE A 190 12.86 -9.81 12.28
C PHE A 190 14.16 -9.04 12.52
N ILE A 191 14.64 -9.02 13.76
CA ILE A 191 15.92 -8.39 14.14
C ILE A 191 16.85 -9.50 14.57
N ALA A 192 17.95 -9.69 13.85
CA ALA A 192 18.88 -10.78 14.09
C ALA A 192 19.53 -10.67 15.48
N GLU A 193 19.53 -11.79 16.18
CA GLU A 193 20.14 -11.98 17.50
C GLU A 193 20.90 -13.31 17.53
N THR A 194 21.97 -13.35 18.32
CA THR A 194 22.73 -14.58 18.57
C THR A 194 22.54 -14.96 20.03
N ARG A 195 22.08 -16.17 20.30
CA ARG A 195 21.92 -16.71 21.66
C ARG A 195 22.60 -18.07 21.74
N ASP A 196 23.52 -18.24 22.69
CA ASP A 196 24.29 -19.47 22.88
C ASP A 196 24.96 -19.98 21.59
N GLY A 197 25.47 -19.05 20.78
CA GLY A 197 26.10 -19.34 19.47
C GLY A 197 25.12 -19.72 18.36
N LYS A 198 23.81 -19.67 18.58
CA LYS A 198 22.77 -19.99 17.59
C LYS A 198 22.18 -18.72 16.98
N ALA A 199 21.97 -18.77 15.66
CA ALA A 199 21.28 -17.73 14.92
C ALA A 199 19.78 -17.73 15.26
N GLY A 200 19.25 -16.56 15.56
CA GLY A 200 17.83 -16.37 15.80
C GLY A 200 17.40 -14.92 15.62
N PHE A 201 16.18 -14.63 16.03
CA PHE A 201 15.56 -13.32 15.83
C PHE A 201 14.72 -12.93 17.03
N ARG A 202 14.83 -11.66 17.41
CA ARG A 202 13.73 -10.96 18.06
C ARG A 202 12.70 -10.57 17.01
N VAL A 203 11.44 -10.81 17.28
CA VAL A 203 10.33 -10.59 16.34
C VAL A 203 9.44 -9.45 16.83
N MET A 204 9.18 -8.51 15.93
CA MET A 204 8.30 -7.36 16.12
C MET A 204 7.08 -7.48 15.20
N ALA A 205 5.90 -7.06 15.63
CA ALA A 205 4.70 -7.09 14.79
C ALA A 205 3.75 -5.90 15.03
N GLY A 206 2.85 -5.65 14.08
CA GLY A 206 1.85 -4.58 14.20
C GLY A 206 2.36 -3.18 13.91
N GLY A 207 3.52 -3.05 13.26
CA GLY A 207 4.02 -1.76 12.77
C GLY A 207 3.39 -1.36 11.45
N GLY A 208 3.56 -0.10 11.06
CA GLY A 208 3.27 0.30 9.69
C GLY A 208 3.14 1.79 9.48
N LEU A 209 3.81 2.29 8.44
CA LEU A 209 3.79 3.71 8.05
C LEU A 209 2.58 4.06 7.16
N GLY A 210 2.06 5.27 7.32
CA GLY A 210 0.96 5.89 6.57
C GLY A 210 0.39 7.11 7.31
N THR A 211 -0.83 7.53 6.99
CA THR A 211 -1.49 8.65 7.69
C THR A 211 -1.58 8.40 9.20
N HIS A 212 -1.98 7.19 9.59
CA HIS A 212 -1.86 6.68 10.96
C HIS A 212 -0.67 5.74 11.01
N SER A 213 0.47 6.24 11.48
CA SER A 213 1.69 5.45 11.60
C SER A 213 1.81 4.84 12.99
N ARG A 214 2.41 3.65 13.08
CA ARG A 214 2.61 2.91 14.33
C ARG A 214 3.95 2.19 14.32
N VAL A 215 4.63 2.20 15.47
CA VAL A 215 5.81 1.36 15.74
C VAL A 215 5.32 -0.04 16.13
N ALA A 216 6.01 -1.07 15.70
CA ALA A 216 5.68 -2.46 16.01
C ALA A 216 5.95 -2.80 17.48
N ASP A 217 5.15 -3.68 18.07
CA ASP A 217 5.39 -4.22 19.41
C ASP A 217 6.28 -5.47 19.35
N PRO A 218 7.02 -5.79 20.42
CA PRO A 218 7.64 -7.09 20.59
C PRO A 218 6.58 -8.21 20.56
N LEU A 219 6.76 -9.17 19.67
CA LEU A 219 5.90 -10.35 19.52
C LEU A 219 6.57 -11.59 20.11
N ILE A 220 7.84 -11.82 19.79
CA ILE A 220 8.65 -12.93 20.28
C ILE A 220 10.01 -12.37 20.69
N ASP A 221 10.45 -12.66 21.91
CA ASP A 221 11.75 -12.19 22.39
C ASP A 221 12.89 -12.86 21.63
N TRP A 222 12.79 -14.17 21.38
CA TRP A 222 13.77 -14.89 20.57
C TRP A 222 13.15 -16.13 19.91
N VAL A 223 13.40 -16.32 18.61
CA VAL A 223 13.07 -17.54 17.86
C VAL A 223 14.30 -18.00 17.07
N PRO A 224 14.63 -19.30 17.01
CA PRO A 224 15.72 -19.78 16.16
C PRO A 224 15.43 -19.46 14.69
N ALA A 225 16.49 -19.28 13.88
CA ALA A 225 16.35 -18.95 12.46
C ALA A 225 15.52 -20.00 11.69
N THR A 226 15.53 -21.27 12.11
CA THR A 226 14.69 -22.33 11.54
C THR A 226 13.18 -22.06 11.67
N GLY A 227 12.74 -21.27 12.65
CA GLY A 227 11.34 -20.97 12.92
C GLY A 227 10.71 -19.86 12.04
N ILE A 228 11.50 -19.18 11.20
CA ILE A 228 11.04 -17.97 10.49
C ILE A 228 9.83 -18.19 9.59
N LEU A 229 9.70 -19.36 8.93
CA LEU A 229 8.58 -19.66 8.05
C LEU A 229 7.28 -19.79 8.85
N ARG A 230 7.33 -20.53 9.96
CA ARG A 230 6.19 -20.73 10.86
C ARG A 230 5.71 -19.41 11.47
N VAL A 231 6.63 -18.56 11.91
CA VAL A 231 6.29 -17.22 12.44
C VAL A 231 5.62 -16.37 11.35
N ALA A 232 6.21 -16.31 10.15
CA ALA A 232 5.67 -15.53 9.05
C ALA A 232 4.27 -16.00 8.62
N GLU A 233 4.06 -17.32 8.55
CA GLU A 233 2.77 -17.92 8.24
C GLU A 233 1.73 -17.64 9.33
N THR A 234 2.09 -17.81 10.59
CA THR A 234 1.20 -17.55 11.74
C THR A 234 0.67 -16.13 11.72
N VAL A 235 1.55 -15.13 11.59
CA VAL A 235 1.13 -13.73 11.55
C VAL A 235 0.36 -13.41 10.28
N ARG A 236 0.66 -14.05 9.14
CA ARG A 236 -0.14 -13.92 7.90
C ARG A 236 -1.56 -14.42 8.12
N ARG A 237 -1.75 -15.61 8.69
CA ARG A 237 -3.07 -16.19 8.99
C ARG A 237 -3.86 -15.33 9.97
N LEU A 238 -3.23 -14.85 11.04
CA LEU A 238 -3.88 -13.93 11.97
C LEU A 238 -4.28 -12.62 11.30
N PHE A 239 -3.42 -12.07 10.45
CA PHE A 239 -3.78 -10.87 9.71
C PHE A 239 -4.98 -11.13 8.80
N ASP A 240 -5.00 -12.27 8.11
CA ASP A 240 -6.12 -12.68 7.26
C ASP A 240 -7.42 -12.83 8.07
N GLN A 241 -7.39 -13.48 9.23
CA GLN A 241 -8.58 -13.72 10.05
C GLN A 241 -9.12 -12.47 10.78
N LEU A 242 -8.23 -11.54 11.15
CA LEU A 242 -8.56 -10.43 12.06
C LEU A 242 -8.63 -9.06 11.37
N GLY A 243 -8.04 -8.91 10.20
CA GLY A 243 -7.98 -7.62 9.51
C GLY A 243 -9.30 -7.23 8.84
N ASP A 244 -9.63 -5.95 8.92
CA ASP A 244 -10.84 -5.38 8.31
C ASP A 244 -10.74 -5.36 6.77
N ARG A 245 -11.65 -6.03 6.05
CA ARG A 245 -11.76 -5.95 4.58
C ARG A 245 -12.77 -4.94 4.08
N LYS A 246 -13.68 -4.47 4.94
CA LYS A 246 -14.76 -3.53 4.58
C LYS A 246 -14.23 -2.10 4.56
N ASN A 247 -13.53 -1.68 5.61
CA ASN A 247 -12.92 -0.36 5.66
C ASN A 247 -11.42 -0.40 5.30
N ARG A 248 -11.12 -0.11 4.02
CA ARG A 248 -9.74 -0.05 3.49
C ARG A 248 -8.79 0.89 4.26
N HIS A 249 -9.33 1.90 4.95
CA HIS A 249 -8.52 2.84 5.74
C HIS A 249 -8.11 2.27 7.11
N ARG A 250 -8.81 1.22 7.57
CA ARG A 250 -8.55 0.48 8.82
C ARG A 250 -8.07 -0.96 8.61
N ALA A 251 -7.78 -1.34 7.36
CA ALA A 251 -7.49 -2.71 6.94
C ALA A 251 -6.05 -3.23 7.19
N ARG A 252 -5.12 -2.42 7.71
CA ARG A 252 -3.72 -2.84 7.96
C ARG A 252 -3.59 -3.56 9.30
N LEU A 253 -2.62 -4.49 9.41
CA LEU A 253 -2.36 -5.25 10.64
C LEU A 253 -2.20 -4.37 11.89
N ARG A 254 -1.55 -3.20 11.77
CA ARG A 254 -1.43 -2.23 12.87
C ARG A 254 -2.77 -1.86 13.53
N PHE A 255 -3.88 -1.83 12.78
CA PHE A 255 -5.19 -1.49 13.34
C PHE A 255 -5.81 -2.66 14.09
N VAL A 256 -5.43 -3.90 13.77
CA VAL A 256 -5.76 -5.07 14.60
C VAL A 256 -5.10 -4.90 15.96
N PHE A 257 -3.83 -4.50 16.00
CA PHE A 257 -3.12 -4.19 17.24
C PHE A 257 -3.76 -3.02 18.01
N ASP A 258 -4.19 -1.96 17.33
CA ASP A 258 -4.90 -0.85 17.97
C ASP A 258 -6.27 -1.27 18.55
N GLN A 259 -6.92 -2.28 17.97
CA GLN A 259 -8.23 -2.77 18.39
C GLN A 259 -8.16 -3.77 19.55
N ILE A 260 -7.30 -4.79 19.45
CA ILE A 260 -7.27 -5.89 20.44
C ILE A 260 -6.12 -5.75 21.45
N GLY A 261 -5.14 -4.89 21.16
CA GLY A 261 -3.93 -4.73 21.95
C GLY A 261 -2.87 -5.81 21.70
N PRO A 262 -1.59 -5.51 21.99
CA PRO A 262 -0.48 -6.42 21.72
C PRO A 262 -0.54 -7.71 22.55
N GLU A 263 -1.10 -7.66 23.76
CA GLU A 263 -1.19 -8.83 24.63
C GLU A 263 -2.20 -9.85 24.13
N ALA A 264 -3.42 -9.41 23.77
CA ALA A 264 -4.40 -10.31 23.16
C ALA A 264 -3.91 -10.85 21.81
N PHE A 265 -3.17 -10.05 21.04
CA PHE A 265 -2.54 -10.53 19.81
C PHE A 265 -1.51 -11.64 20.08
N ARG A 266 -0.65 -11.49 21.10
CA ARG A 266 0.32 -12.52 21.52
C ARG A 266 -0.36 -13.83 21.92
N GLN A 267 -1.46 -13.76 22.66
CA GLN A 267 -2.23 -14.96 23.04
C GLN A 267 -2.79 -15.70 21.82
N ARG A 268 -3.37 -14.95 20.86
CA ARG A 268 -3.84 -15.52 19.59
C ARG A 268 -2.70 -16.06 18.73
N PHE A 269 -1.55 -15.40 18.76
CA PHE A 269 -0.34 -15.86 18.09
C PHE A 269 0.10 -17.22 18.61
N THR A 270 0.20 -17.42 19.92
CA THR A 270 0.58 -18.72 20.49
C THR A 270 -0.36 -19.84 20.04
N ALA A 271 -1.68 -19.62 20.14
CA ALA A 271 -2.67 -20.61 19.71
C ALA A 271 -2.57 -20.94 18.20
N GLN A 272 -2.44 -19.92 17.35
CA GLN A 272 -2.29 -20.10 15.90
C GLN A 272 -0.94 -20.73 15.53
N PHE A 273 0.13 -20.44 16.29
CA PHE A 273 1.46 -21.01 16.08
C PHE A 273 1.46 -22.51 16.38
N ASP A 274 0.81 -22.93 17.47
CA ASP A 274 0.65 -24.35 17.81
C ASP A 274 -0.11 -25.12 16.71
N GLU A 275 -1.11 -24.49 16.10
CA GLU A 275 -1.82 -25.05 14.94
C GLU A 275 -0.89 -25.18 13.72
N VAL A 276 -0.14 -24.12 13.38
CA VAL A 276 0.85 -24.12 12.29
C VAL A 276 1.90 -25.23 12.48
N VAL A 277 2.35 -25.47 13.71
CA VAL A 277 3.25 -26.58 14.05
C VAL A 277 2.57 -27.94 13.86
N ARG A 278 1.32 -28.08 14.31
CA ARG A 278 0.53 -29.32 14.20
C ARG A 278 0.22 -29.70 12.76
N GLU A 279 -0.04 -28.70 11.91
CA GLU A 279 -0.20 -28.85 10.46
C GLU A 279 1.11 -29.12 9.72
N GLN A 280 2.23 -29.20 10.45
CA GLN A 280 3.56 -29.49 9.89
C GLN A 280 4.00 -28.46 8.85
N VAL A 281 3.64 -27.18 9.04
CA VAL A 281 4.27 -26.10 8.27
C VAL A 281 5.79 -26.22 8.44
N PRO A 282 6.56 -26.25 7.34
CA PRO A 282 7.97 -26.59 7.39
C PRO A 282 8.75 -25.58 8.22
N GLU A 283 9.76 -26.08 8.94
CA GLU A 283 10.84 -25.22 9.39
C GLU A 283 11.75 -24.89 8.20
N TRP A 284 12.41 -23.74 8.30
CA TRP A 284 13.45 -23.43 7.33
C TRP A 284 14.65 -24.35 7.56
N GLN A 285 15.06 -25.02 6.49
CA GLN A 285 16.32 -25.75 6.44
C GLN A 285 17.40 -24.82 5.88
N GLU A 286 18.39 -24.51 6.72
CA GLU A 286 19.56 -23.74 6.30
C GLU A 286 20.30 -24.49 5.20
N THR A 287 20.49 -23.84 4.05
CA THR A 287 21.28 -24.41 2.94
C THR A 287 22.79 -24.33 3.21
N SER A 288 23.19 -23.37 4.04
CA SER A 288 24.55 -23.12 4.49
C SER A 288 24.52 -22.61 5.93
N PRO A 289 25.48 -22.97 6.79
CA PRO A 289 25.52 -22.48 8.16
C PRO A 289 25.52 -20.95 8.24
N LEU A 290 24.64 -20.40 9.06
CA LEU A 290 24.66 -18.98 9.39
C LEU A 290 25.86 -18.67 10.31
N ASN A 291 26.86 -17.98 9.77
CA ASN A 291 28.04 -17.56 10.53
C ASN A 291 27.66 -16.47 11.56
N THR A 292 27.45 -16.88 12.80
CA THR A 292 27.03 -16.00 13.90
C THR A 292 28.19 -15.21 14.50
N GLN A 293 27.92 -13.98 14.90
CA GLN A 293 28.77 -13.15 15.74
C GLN A 293 28.17 -13.00 17.13
N SER A 294 29.02 -12.87 18.15
CA SER A 294 28.58 -12.64 19.54
C SER A 294 27.79 -11.34 19.67
N ALA A 295 26.85 -11.32 20.60
CA ALA A 295 26.13 -10.11 21.01
C ALA A 295 27.09 -9.01 21.49
N ASP A 296 28.17 -9.43 22.15
CA ASP A 296 29.09 -8.58 22.90
C ASP A 296 30.27 -8.04 22.09
N SER A 297 30.40 -8.40 20.82
CA SER A 297 31.45 -7.85 19.96
C SER A 297 31.19 -6.35 19.73
N PRO A 298 31.98 -5.43 20.33
CA PRO A 298 31.80 -4.01 20.16
C PRO A 298 32.41 -3.62 18.82
N ALA A 299 31.63 -3.74 17.75
CA ALA A 299 32.04 -3.26 16.45
C ALA A 299 31.58 -1.80 16.28
N THR A 300 32.54 -0.89 16.18
CA THR A 300 32.30 0.50 15.78
C THR A 300 31.63 0.51 14.39
N PRO A 301 30.64 1.39 14.14
CA PRO A 301 30.11 1.58 12.80
C PRO A 301 31.25 1.83 11.80
N PRO A 302 31.25 1.19 10.62
CA PRO A 302 32.28 1.43 9.63
C PRO A 302 32.20 2.90 9.18
N VAL A 303 33.32 3.61 9.29
CA VAL A 303 33.44 5.01 8.85
C VAL A 303 33.70 5.00 7.33
N PRO A 304 32.81 5.56 6.51
CA PRO A 304 33.05 5.67 5.07
C PRO A 304 34.25 6.58 4.81
N ARG A 305 35.04 6.27 3.78
CA ARG A 305 36.16 7.10 3.32
C ARG A 305 36.09 7.31 1.82
N ILE A 306 36.85 8.26 1.29
CA ILE A 306 37.03 8.41 -0.16
C ILE A 306 38.30 7.68 -0.59
N SER A 307 38.21 6.86 -1.64
CA SER A 307 39.36 6.21 -2.28
C SER A 307 39.22 6.36 -3.79
N HIS A 308 40.26 6.87 -4.46
CA HIS A 308 40.27 7.09 -5.91
C HIS A 308 39.05 7.87 -6.45
N GLY A 309 38.47 8.77 -5.63
CA GLY A 309 37.31 9.58 -6.02
C GLY A 309 35.96 8.86 -5.88
N VAL A 310 35.89 7.71 -5.20
CA VAL A 310 34.64 7.04 -4.87
C VAL A 310 34.50 6.84 -3.36
N ARG A 311 33.26 6.88 -2.87
CA ARG A 311 32.96 6.56 -1.47
C ARG A 311 33.11 5.06 -1.26
N VAL A 312 33.90 4.66 -0.28
CA VAL A 312 34.10 3.27 0.10
C VAL A 312 33.72 3.07 1.56
N ILE A 313 33.01 1.98 1.81
CA ILE A 313 32.59 1.57 3.15
C ILE A 313 33.42 0.34 3.54
N PRO A 314 34.20 0.40 4.63
CA PRO A 314 34.87 -0.79 5.16
C PRO A 314 33.87 -1.92 5.43
N GLN A 315 34.22 -3.14 5.06
CA GLN A 315 33.46 -4.34 5.41
C GLN A 315 34.29 -5.28 6.29
N ARG A 316 33.63 -6.28 6.87
CA ARG A 316 34.25 -7.26 7.77
C ARG A 316 35.33 -8.12 7.09
N GLN A 317 35.18 -8.41 5.80
CA GLN A 317 36.12 -9.25 5.06
C GLN A 317 37.40 -8.47 4.71
N PRO A 318 38.59 -8.93 5.15
CA PRO A 318 39.85 -8.25 4.85
C PRO A 318 40.11 -8.11 3.35
N GLY A 319 40.65 -6.96 2.93
CA GLY A 319 40.98 -6.68 1.52
C GLY A 319 39.79 -6.35 0.62
N PHE A 320 38.57 -6.33 1.17
CA PHE A 320 37.35 -5.99 0.45
C PHE A 320 36.68 -4.74 1.03
N VAL A 321 35.95 -4.02 0.18
CA VAL A 321 35.13 -2.86 0.53
C VAL A 321 33.77 -2.92 -0.16
N ALA A 322 32.82 -2.15 0.35
CA ALA A 322 31.54 -1.90 -0.31
C ALA A 322 31.50 -0.49 -0.91
N ILE A 323 30.88 -0.37 -2.09
CA ILE A 323 30.81 0.88 -2.87
C ILE A 323 29.32 1.26 -3.03
N PRO A 324 28.80 2.21 -2.25
CA PRO A 324 27.47 2.77 -2.50
C PRO A 324 27.49 3.58 -3.81
N LEU A 325 26.48 3.37 -4.65
CA LEU A 325 26.26 4.15 -5.87
C LEU A 325 25.00 4.99 -5.67
N HIS A 326 25.15 6.30 -5.73
CA HIS A 326 24.01 7.20 -5.58
C HIS A 326 23.18 7.24 -6.86
N LEU A 327 21.86 7.17 -6.71
CA LEU A 327 20.90 7.30 -7.80
C LEU A 327 20.08 8.56 -7.58
N PRO A 328 20.23 9.60 -8.43
CA PRO A 328 19.43 10.81 -8.35
C PRO A 328 17.94 10.49 -8.34
N LEU A 329 17.26 10.80 -7.22
CA LEU A 329 15.84 10.50 -7.00
C LEU A 329 15.45 9.02 -7.22
N GLY A 330 16.43 8.12 -7.11
CA GLY A 330 16.28 6.68 -7.31
C GLY A 330 16.29 6.20 -8.76
N PHE A 331 16.68 7.04 -9.72
CA PHE A 331 16.65 6.70 -11.15
C PHE A 331 18.02 6.44 -11.77
N LEU A 332 18.04 5.58 -12.78
CA LEU A 332 19.09 5.48 -13.80
C LEU A 332 18.48 5.25 -15.18
N THR A 333 19.26 5.59 -16.20
CA THR A 333 18.98 5.18 -17.58
C THR A 333 19.20 3.68 -17.74
N ALA A 334 18.50 3.05 -18.69
CA ALA A 334 18.69 1.64 -19.03
C ALA A 334 20.15 1.35 -19.46
N ASP A 335 20.80 2.28 -20.15
CA ASP A 335 22.21 2.13 -20.56
C ASP A 335 23.14 2.11 -19.34
N ASP A 336 22.99 3.08 -18.42
CA ASP A 336 23.80 3.14 -17.21
C ASP A 336 23.53 1.94 -16.30
N TRP A 337 22.27 1.49 -16.22
CA TRP A 337 21.88 0.30 -15.46
C TRP A 337 22.54 -0.97 -16.00
N ALA A 338 22.52 -1.18 -17.32
CA ALA A 338 23.20 -2.31 -17.96
C ALA A 338 24.72 -2.26 -17.71
N ARG A 339 25.32 -1.07 -17.85
CA ARG A 339 26.76 -0.86 -17.61
C ARG A 339 27.14 -1.15 -16.15
N ILE A 340 26.34 -0.71 -15.19
CA ILE A 340 26.55 -1.05 -13.77
C ILE A 340 26.42 -2.55 -13.54
N GLY A 341 25.52 -3.25 -14.26
CA GLY A 341 25.42 -4.70 -14.22
C GLY A 341 26.69 -5.41 -14.68
N GLU A 342 27.29 -4.97 -15.78
CA GLU A 342 28.60 -5.47 -16.27
C GLU A 342 29.70 -5.26 -15.22
N LEU A 343 29.81 -4.04 -14.69
CA LEU A 343 30.80 -3.70 -13.66
C LEU A 343 30.58 -4.52 -12.38
N ALA A 344 29.32 -4.75 -11.98
CA ALA A 344 28.99 -5.61 -10.85
C ALA A 344 29.42 -7.06 -11.10
N GLY A 345 29.17 -7.60 -12.31
CA GLY A 345 29.62 -8.93 -12.70
C GLY A 345 31.15 -9.09 -12.65
N GLN A 346 31.88 -8.03 -12.97
CA GLN A 346 33.35 -8.04 -13.00
C GLN A 346 34.00 -7.82 -11.63
N PHE A 347 33.48 -6.87 -10.84
CA PHE A 347 34.19 -6.35 -9.66
C PHE A 347 33.54 -6.71 -8.31
N SER A 348 32.27 -7.13 -8.29
CA SER A 348 31.61 -7.59 -7.07
C SER A 348 31.91 -9.06 -6.83
N GLY A 349 32.34 -9.42 -5.62
CA GLY A 349 32.54 -10.82 -5.23
C GLY A 349 31.27 -11.69 -5.30
N GLU A 350 30.10 -11.08 -5.49
CA GLU A 350 28.81 -11.77 -5.67
C GLU A 350 28.30 -11.76 -7.11
N ALA A 351 29.10 -11.27 -8.07
CA ALA A 351 28.70 -11.08 -9.47
C ALA A 351 27.34 -10.35 -9.62
N GLY A 352 27.10 -9.37 -8.75
CA GLY A 352 25.80 -8.72 -8.59
C GLY A 352 25.85 -7.51 -7.67
N LEU A 353 24.69 -6.95 -7.40
CA LEU A 353 24.52 -5.72 -6.63
C LEU A 353 23.34 -5.79 -5.67
N ARG A 354 23.27 -4.83 -4.74
CA ARG A 354 22.15 -4.66 -3.82
C ARG A 354 21.40 -3.36 -4.11
N THR A 355 20.07 -3.42 -4.18
CA THR A 355 19.19 -2.23 -4.11
C THR A 355 18.91 -1.88 -2.65
N THR A 356 18.85 -0.59 -2.33
CA THR A 356 18.68 -0.10 -0.96
C THR A 356 17.36 0.64 -0.74
N ARG A 357 16.97 0.74 0.53
CA ARG A 357 15.81 1.52 0.99
C ARG A 357 15.92 3.03 0.76
N SER A 358 17.14 3.55 0.59
CA SER A 358 17.38 4.96 0.26
C SER A 358 17.34 5.19 -1.25
N GLN A 359 16.81 4.22 -2.00
CA GLN A 359 16.65 4.26 -3.45
C GLN A 359 17.99 4.24 -4.20
N ASN A 360 19.02 3.63 -3.62
CA ASN A 360 20.37 3.57 -4.19
C ASN A 360 20.79 2.12 -4.52
N LEU A 361 21.98 1.97 -5.08
CA LEU A 361 22.63 0.67 -5.30
C LEU A 361 23.86 0.53 -4.40
N LEU A 362 24.29 -0.71 -4.17
CA LEU A 362 25.47 -1.04 -3.38
C LEU A 362 26.20 -2.23 -4.02
N LEU A 363 27.46 -2.02 -4.40
CA LEU A 363 28.39 -3.09 -4.75
C LEU A 363 29.09 -3.55 -3.48
N ARG A 364 29.29 -4.86 -3.32
CA ARG A 364 29.88 -5.45 -2.12
C ARG A 364 31.00 -6.39 -2.52
N PHE A 365 31.90 -6.67 -1.58
CA PHE A 365 33.03 -7.55 -1.86
C PHE A 365 33.86 -7.06 -3.06
N VAL A 366 34.05 -5.74 -3.19
CA VAL A 366 34.96 -5.15 -4.18
C VAL A 366 36.37 -5.21 -3.59
N ARG A 367 37.33 -5.80 -4.29
CA ARG A 367 38.73 -5.81 -3.84
C ARG A 367 39.28 -4.40 -3.81
N GLU A 368 40.04 -4.05 -2.78
CA GLU A 368 40.64 -2.70 -2.70
C GLU A 368 41.55 -2.38 -3.90
N THR A 369 42.22 -3.39 -4.45
CA THR A 369 43.06 -3.29 -5.66
C THR A 369 42.27 -2.95 -6.93
N ASP A 370 40.98 -3.27 -6.96
CA ASP A 370 40.14 -3.12 -8.16
C ASP A 370 39.44 -1.77 -8.21
N ILE A 371 39.48 -0.99 -7.11
CA ILE A 371 38.83 0.33 -7.01
C ILE A 371 39.20 1.26 -8.18
N PRO A 372 40.47 1.41 -8.60
CA PRO A 372 40.81 2.30 -9.70
C PRO A 372 40.12 1.92 -11.02
N ALA A 373 40.08 0.63 -11.34
CA ALA A 373 39.46 0.11 -12.56
C ALA A 373 37.93 0.23 -12.52
N LEU A 374 37.32 -0.10 -11.37
CA LEU A 374 35.89 0.10 -11.15
C LEU A 374 35.50 1.57 -11.29
N THR A 375 36.25 2.49 -10.66
CA THR A 375 36.01 3.94 -10.77
C THR A 375 36.10 4.41 -12.21
N ALA A 376 37.09 3.95 -12.97
CA ALA A 376 37.22 4.30 -14.38
C ALA A 376 35.98 3.85 -15.18
N GLY A 377 35.46 2.65 -14.91
CA GLY A 377 34.22 2.15 -15.50
C GLY A 377 32.98 2.95 -15.08
N LEU A 378 32.86 3.32 -13.80
CA LEU A 378 31.73 4.12 -13.30
C LEU A 378 31.74 5.56 -13.86
N ARG A 379 32.91 6.11 -14.19
CA ARG A 379 33.03 7.43 -14.84
C ARG A 379 32.57 7.45 -16.30
N THR A 380 32.33 6.28 -16.92
CA THR A 380 31.77 6.22 -18.29
C THR A 380 30.25 6.35 -18.33
N LEU A 381 29.59 6.37 -17.17
CA LEU A 381 28.14 6.50 -17.07
C LEU A 381 27.70 7.92 -17.44
N LYS A 382 26.48 8.04 -18.00
CA LYS A 382 25.86 9.35 -18.27
C LYS A 382 25.38 9.99 -16.98
N THR A 383 24.89 9.18 -16.05
CA THR A 383 24.47 9.62 -14.71
C THR A 383 25.67 9.61 -13.77
N ASP A 384 25.90 10.71 -13.05
CA ASP A 384 26.91 10.74 -11.99
C ASP A 384 26.41 9.99 -10.76
N VAL A 385 27.04 8.84 -10.48
CA VAL A 385 26.73 7.96 -9.34
C VAL A 385 27.80 8.01 -8.25
N LEU A 386 28.86 8.80 -8.46
CA LEU A 386 30.06 8.83 -7.63
C LEU A 386 30.17 10.13 -6.83
N SER A 387 29.89 11.26 -7.47
CA SER A 387 30.03 12.56 -6.85
C SER A 387 28.92 12.76 -5.85
N PRO A 388 29.26 13.10 -4.61
CA PRO A 388 28.25 13.15 -3.59
C PRO A 388 27.59 14.52 -3.60
N THR A 389 26.27 14.56 -3.68
CA THR A 389 25.48 15.80 -3.79
C THR A 389 24.57 15.99 -2.57
N PRO A 390 24.00 17.18 -2.33
CA PRO A 390 22.95 17.32 -1.32
C PRO A 390 21.76 16.39 -1.59
N LEU A 391 21.45 16.12 -2.86
CA LEU A 391 20.36 15.23 -3.28
C LEU A 391 20.50 13.81 -2.71
N ASP A 392 21.73 13.35 -2.44
CA ASP A 392 22.02 12.07 -1.78
C ASP A 392 21.33 11.92 -0.42
N ARG A 393 20.97 13.04 0.22
CA ARG A 393 20.34 13.08 1.55
C ARG A 393 18.82 13.08 1.49
N LEU A 394 18.23 13.06 0.30
CA LEU A 394 16.79 13.15 0.09
C LEU A 394 16.22 11.85 -0.46
N VAL A 395 15.26 11.27 0.25
CA VAL A 395 14.46 10.15 -0.20
C VAL A 395 13.10 10.66 -0.61
N ALA A 396 12.73 10.49 -1.88
CA ALA A 396 11.50 11.03 -2.43
C ALA A 396 10.59 9.93 -2.99
N CYS A 397 9.30 9.97 -2.65
CA CYS A 397 8.34 9.13 -3.34
C CYS A 397 7.98 9.70 -4.72
N ALA A 398 7.25 8.94 -5.54
CA ALA A 398 6.84 9.39 -6.86
C ALA A 398 6.05 10.72 -6.83
N GLY A 399 5.21 10.92 -5.81
CA GLY A 399 4.34 12.08 -5.70
C GLY A 399 3.41 12.26 -6.91
N ALA A 400 2.90 13.47 -7.08
CA ALA A 400 1.96 13.84 -8.14
C ALA A 400 2.51 13.68 -9.57
N SER A 401 3.81 13.42 -9.75
CA SER A 401 4.45 13.23 -11.07
C SER A 401 3.86 12.06 -11.85
N THR A 402 3.59 10.95 -11.16
CA THR A 402 3.06 9.71 -11.77
C THR A 402 2.02 9.01 -10.91
N CYS A 403 1.95 9.30 -9.60
CA CYS A 403 1.05 8.63 -8.66
C CYS A 403 -0.33 9.30 -8.66
N ARG A 404 -1.39 8.50 -8.87
CA ARG A 404 -2.80 8.95 -8.77
C ARG A 404 -3.19 9.50 -7.39
N LEU A 405 -2.48 9.10 -6.34
CA LEU A 405 -2.72 9.59 -4.97
C LEU A 405 -1.91 10.83 -4.59
N GLY A 406 -0.92 11.19 -5.40
CA GLY A 406 -0.02 12.30 -5.09
C GLY A 406 -0.79 13.62 -5.00
N ILE A 407 -0.48 14.42 -3.98
CA ILE A 407 -0.96 15.79 -3.85
C ILE A 407 0.14 16.72 -4.37
N GLY A 408 1.34 16.63 -3.79
CA GLY A 408 2.52 17.41 -4.19
C GLY A 408 3.52 16.68 -5.08
N LEU A 409 4.29 17.44 -5.85
CA LEU A 409 5.41 17.01 -6.70
C LEU A 409 6.66 16.73 -5.87
N ALA A 410 6.64 15.62 -5.12
CA ALA A 410 7.70 15.27 -4.16
C ALA A 410 9.13 15.23 -4.73
N ARG A 411 9.31 14.75 -5.97
CA ARG A 411 10.62 14.69 -6.63
C ARG A 411 11.16 16.08 -6.98
N ASN A 412 10.29 16.97 -7.47
CA ASN A 412 10.65 18.36 -7.75
C ASN A 412 10.95 19.10 -6.45
N ALA A 413 10.17 18.85 -5.40
CA ALA A 413 10.45 19.40 -4.07
C ALA A 413 11.81 18.93 -3.54
N ALA A 414 12.16 17.66 -3.73
CA ALA A 414 13.48 17.15 -3.37
C ALA A 414 14.61 17.82 -4.15
N GLN A 415 14.45 18.02 -5.47
CA GLN A 415 15.44 18.75 -6.26
C GLN A 415 15.60 20.19 -5.77
N ALA A 416 14.51 20.93 -5.61
CA ALA A 416 14.56 22.32 -5.15
C ALA A 416 15.18 22.44 -3.74
N CYS A 417 14.91 21.49 -2.85
CA CYS A 417 15.55 21.44 -1.53
C CYS A 417 17.04 21.10 -1.64
N ALA A 418 17.43 20.18 -2.52
CA ALA A 418 18.84 19.88 -2.78
C ALA A 418 19.59 21.11 -3.32
N ASP A 419 18.99 21.86 -4.23
CA ASP A 419 19.55 23.09 -4.78
C ASP A 419 19.73 24.16 -3.68
N ALA A 420 18.75 24.29 -2.78
CA ALA A 420 18.85 25.20 -1.63
C ALA A 420 19.88 24.77 -0.58
N LEU A 421 20.22 23.48 -0.52
CA LEU A 421 21.30 22.94 0.32
C LEU A 421 22.68 23.00 -0.36
N ALA A 422 22.73 23.20 -1.68
CA ALA A 422 23.96 23.28 -2.47
C ALA A 422 24.65 24.65 -2.35
N THR A 423 24.85 25.13 -1.12
CA THR A 423 25.54 26.39 -0.82
C THR A 423 26.88 26.12 -0.14
N HIS A 424 27.79 27.10 -0.21
CA HIS A 424 29.08 27.02 0.51
C HIS A 424 28.94 27.21 2.03
N GLU A 425 27.75 27.58 2.52
CA GLU A 425 27.49 27.84 3.93
C GLU A 425 27.26 26.55 4.72
N ILE A 426 26.82 25.46 4.07
CA ILE A 426 26.51 24.19 4.71
C ILE A 426 27.64 23.20 4.44
N SER A 427 28.31 22.77 5.50
CA SER A 427 29.42 21.82 5.42
C SER A 427 28.95 20.43 4.99
N ARG A 428 29.87 19.69 4.38
CA ARG A 428 29.64 18.30 4.00
C ARG A 428 29.28 17.42 5.20
N ASP A 429 29.97 17.61 6.33
CA ASP A 429 29.77 16.84 7.56
C ASP A 429 28.40 17.13 8.20
N THR A 430 27.86 18.34 8.00
CA THR A 430 26.48 18.67 8.36
C THR A 430 25.50 17.87 7.50
N LEU A 431 25.64 17.94 6.18
CA LEU A 431 24.77 17.23 5.25
C LEU A 431 24.81 15.71 5.48
N ASP A 432 26.00 15.14 5.67
CA ASP A 432 26.15 13.70 5.87
C ASP A 432 25.50 13.19 7.17
N ALA A 433 25.25 14.07 8.15
CA ALA A 433 24.56 13.78 9.40
C ALA A 433 23.02 14.02 9.35
N MET A 434 22.49 14.43 8.19
CA MET A 434 21.07 14.71 7.99
C MET A 434 20.47 13.84 6.88
N GLU A 435 19.19 13.50 7.03
CA GLU A 435 18.39 12.85 5.99
C GLU A 435 16.99 13.44 5.95
N PHE A 436 16.49 13.69 4.73
CA PHE A 436 15.18 14.27 4.48
C PHE A 436 14.31 13.29 3.71
N TYR A 437 13.04 13.19 4.11
CA TYR A 437 12.12 12.21 3.57
C TYR A 437 10.88 12.91 3.02
N ILE A 438 10.79 13.02 1.69
CA ILE A 438 9.78 13.82 0.99
C ILE A 438 8.73 12.94 0.33
N ASN A 439 7.48 13.22 0.69
CA ASN A 439 6.33 12.46 0.23
C ASN A 439 5.34 13.39 -0.45
N GLY A 440 4.72 12.95 -1.53
CA GLY A 440 3.70 13.76 -2.21
C GLY A 440 2.34 13.73 -1.51
N CYS A 441 2.15 12.88 -0.50
CA CYS A 441 0.93 12.77 0.29
C CYS A 441 1.20 12.06 1.63
N PRO A 442 0.25 12.03 2.59
CA PRO A 442 0.45 11.40 3.90
C PRO A 442 0.67 9.88 3.91
N ASN A 443 0.57 9.18 2.78
CA ASN A 443 0.64 7.71 2.71
C ASN A 443 2.02 7.09 3.01
N ALA A 444 3.05 7.91 3.15
CA ALA A 444 4.38 7.53 3.61
C ALA A 444 5.14 6.48 2.79
N CYS A 445 5.07 6.58 1.46
CA CYS A 445 5.84 5.71 0.56
C CYS A 445 7.36 5.94 0.67
N GLY A 446 7.77 7.18 0.94
CA GLY A 446 9.13 7.62 1.23
C GLY A 446 9.43 7.67 2.72
N HIS A 447 8.69 6.94 3.58
CA HIS A 447 9.03 6.74 5.00
C HIS A 447 9.19 8.00 5.89
N GLN A 448 8.55 9.13 5.56
CA GLN A 448 8.68 10.36 6.37
C GLN A 448 8.36 10.23 7.87
N PRO A 449 7.43 9.37 8.35
CA PRO A 449 7.10 9.34 9.77
C PRO A 449 8.25 8.85 10.65
N VAL A 450 9.27 8.18 10.09
CA VAL A 450 10.48 7.72 10.82
C VAL A 450 11.74 8.41 10.31
N GLY A 451 11.57 9.45 9.48
CA GLY A 451 12.66 10.27 8.98
C GLY A 451 13.06 11.33 10.01
N MET A 452 14.34 11.69 10.01
CA MET A 452 14.86 12.77 10.87
C MET A 452 14.09 14.07 10.61
N ILE A 453 13.93 14.39 9.32
CA ILE A 453 13.09 15.47 8.81
C ILE A 453 12.14 14.88 7.77
N GLY A 454 10.87 14.81 8.12
CA GLY A 454 9.81 14.26 7.29
C GLY A 454 8.93 15.34 6.69
N LEU A 455 8.68 15.23 5.38
CA LEU A 455 7.91 16.19 4.60
C LEU A 455 6.80 15.45 3.83
N PHE A 456 5.57 15.94 3.86
CA PHE A 456 4.47 15.33 3.11
C PHE A 456 3.53 16.35 2.47
N GLY A 457 3.24 16.15 1.19
CA GLY A 457 2.37 17.01 0.40
C GLY A 457 0.95 17.08 0.95
N ALA A 458 0.43 18.29 0.96
CA ALA A 458 -0.89 18.69 1.40
C ALA A 458 -1.39 19.83 0.49
N ALA A 459 -2.68 20.14 0.62
CA ALA A 459 -3.26 21.33 0.02
C ALA A 459 -3.73 22.26 1.14
N GLN A 460 -3.47 23.56 0.98
CA GLN A 460 -4.09 24.61 1.76
C GLN A 460 -4.98 25.46 0.87
N ARG A 461 -5.85 26.25 1.48
CA ARG A 461 -6.75 27.17 0.78
C ARG A 461 -6.42 28.59 1.22
N SER A 462 -6.38 29.51 0.26
CA SER A 462 -6.23 30.94 0.48
C SER A 462 -7.27 31.64 -0.40
N GLY A 463 -8.32 32.16 0.23
CA GLY A 463 -9.54 32.59 -0.47
C GLY A 463 -10.18 31.46 -1.28
N GLU A 464 -10.36 31.69 -2.58
CA GLU A 464 -10.92 30.71 -3.52
C GLU A 464 -9.88 29.77 -4.13
N ARG A 465 -8.58 30.07 -3.95
CA ARG A 465 -7.48 29.34 -4.60
C ARG A 465 -6.90 28.27 -3.69
N LEU A 466 -6.39 27.20 -4.32
CA LEU A 466 -5.60 26.18 -3.64
C LEU A 466 -4.12 26.51 -3.70
N VAL A 467 -3.42 26.21 -2.61
CA VAL A 467 -1.99 26.39 -2.44
C VAL A 467 -1.37 25.01 -2.18
N PRO A 468 -0.35 24.60 -2.95
CA PRO A 468 0.41 23.40 -2.64
C PRO A 468 1.24 23.64 -1.38
N SER A 469 1.23 22.68 -0.47
CA SER A 469 1.88 22.83 0.83
C SER A 469 2.49 21.51 1.28
N TYR A 470 3.39 21.57 2.26
CA TYR A 470 4.01 20.41 2.86
C TYR A 470 3.87 20.45 4.37
N GLY A 471 3.30 19.39 4.94
CA GLY A 471 3.33 19.14 6.38
C GLY A 471 4.71 18.67 6.81
N ILE A 472 5.14 19.13 7.98
CA ILE A 472 6.48 18.91 8.53
C ILE A 472 6.38 18.00 9.75
N THR A 473 7.25 16.99 9.82
CA THR A 473 7.47 16.17 11.01
C THR A 473 8.96 16.13 11.34
N LEU A 474 9.34 16.27 12.60
CA LEU A 474 10.74 16.30 13.04
C LEU A 474 11.02 15.25 14.12
N GLY A 475 12.27 14.78 14.17
CA GLY A 475 12.72 13.89 15.25
C GLY A 475 12.32 12.42 15.09
N GLY A 476 11.91 11.99 13.90
CA GLY A 476 11.70 10.57 13.62
C GLY A 476 13.04 9.82 13.59
N ARG A 477 13.06 8.57 14.06
CA ARG A 477 14.25 7.71 14.01
C ARG A 477 13.91 6.22 14.06
N CYS A 478 14.85 5.41 13.61
CA CYS A 478 14.85 3.97 13.85
C CYS A 478 16.27 3.51 14.17
N ARG A 479 16.50 2.98 15.38
CA ARG A 479 17.81 2.65 15.93
C ARG A 479 17.72 1.43 16.86
N ALA A 480 18.87 1.05 17.42
CA ALA A 480 19.01 -0.06 18.38
C ALA A 480 18.24 0.14 19.69
N ASP A 481 18.06 1.37 20.14
CA ASP A 481 17.30 1.75 21.33
C ASP A 481 15.78 1.87 21.07
N GLY A 482 15.35 1.76 19.81
CA GLY A 482 13.94 1.79 19.43
C GLY A 482 13.67 2.59 18.16
N ALA A 483 12.45 2.43 17.64
CA ALA A 483 11.90 3.33 16.63
C ALA A 483 11.01 4.39 17.28
N ARG A 484 11.03 5.60 16.73
CA ARG A 484 10.18 6.72 17.15
C ARG A 484 9.64 7.45 15.93
N LEU A 485 8.37 7.80 15.98
CA LEU A 485 7.74 8.62 14.96
C LEU A 485 8.12 10.09 15.13
N GLY A 486 8.31 10.80 14.02
CA GLY A 486 8.52 12.25 14.02
C GLY A 486 7.27 12.98 14.50
N LEU A 487 7.47 14.05 15.26
CA LEU A 487 6.41 14.89 15.79
C LEU A 487 6.01 15.96 14.78
N PRO A 488 4.71 16.24 14.59
CA PRO A 488 4.26 17.33 13.73
C PRO A 488 4.85 18.68 14.16
N ALA A 489 5.41 19.43 13.22
CA ALA A 489 6.02 20.74 13.47
C ALA A 489 5.34 21.89 12.72
N GLY A 490 4.28 21.61 11.96
CA GLY A 490 3.50 22.60 11.21
C GLY A 490 3.39 22.28 9.73
N ARG A 491 3.07 23.30 8.93
CA ARG A 491 2.89 23.21 7.49
C ARG A 491 3.37 24.50 6.82
N VAL A 492 4.01 24.37 5.67
CA VAL A 492 4.49 25.50 4.87
C VAL A 492 4.04 25.39 3.41
N PRO A 493 3.87 26.50 2.68
CA PRO A 493 3.66 26.46 1.23
C PRO A 493 4.85 25.82 0.52
N ALA A 494 4.60 25.14 -0.60
CA ALA A 494 5.64 24.45 -1.36
C ALA A 494 6.78 25.40 -1.78
N ALA A 495 6.44 26.64 -2.17
CA ALA A 495 7.42 27.67 -2.53
C ALA A 495 8.39 28.05 -1.37
N ALA A 496 7.96 27.93 -0.11
CA ALA A 496 8.79 28.24 1.06
C ALA A 496 9.60 27.03 1.56
N LEU A 497 9.29 25.82 1.08
CA LEU A 497 9.90 24.58 1.56
C LEU A 497 11.44 24.55 1.41
N PRO A 498 12.04 24.95 0.26
CA PRO A 498 13.50 24.91 0.11
C PRO A 498 14.23 25.81 1.12
N LEU A 499 13.66 26.99 1.42
CA LEU A 499 14.22 27.91 2.40
C LEU A 499 14.14 27.34 3.82
N LEU A 500 13.01 26.75 4.20
CA LEU A 500 12.88 26.06 5.49
C LEU A 500 13.93 24.95 5.65
N VAL A 501 14.12 24.12 4.61
CA VAL A 501 15.10 23.02 4.64
C VAL A 501 16.53 23.54 4.82
N ARG A 502 16.89 24.61 4.08
CA ARG A 502 18.18 25.27 4.25
C ARG A 502 18.36 25.83 5.66
N ASP A 503 17.36 26.53 6.18
CA ASP A 503 17.42 27.14 7.51
C ASP A 503 17.54 26.09 8.62
N LEU A 504 16.87 24.93 8.49
CA LEU A 504 17.03 23.79 9.41
C LEU A 504 18.45 23.21 9.37
N ALA A 505 19.07 23.16 8.20
CA ALA A 505 20.44 22.66 8.05
C ALA A 505 21.47 23.63 8.62
N ILE A 506 21.29 24.94 8.41
CA ILE A 506 22.13 25.99 9.00
C ILE A 506 22.00 25.95 10.53
N ASP A 507 20.78 25.91 11.05
CA ASP A 507 20.52 25.84 12.49
C ASP A 507 21.18 24.61 13.13
N PHE A 508 21.06 23.44 12.49
CA PHE A 508 21.76 22.23 12.94
C PHE A 508 23.27 22.41 12.91
N GLN A 509 23.86 22.95 11.85
CA GLN A 509 25.31 23.19 11.80
C GLN A 509 25.79 24.13 12.91
N THR A 510 25.06 25.21 13.17
CA THR A 510 25.44 26.23 14.15
C THR A 510 25.30 25.72 15.58
N ASN A 511 24.28 24.92 15.87
CA ASN A 511 23.91 24.55 17.23
C ASN A 511 24.19 23.09 17.60
N ARG A 512 24.59 22.22 16.66
CA ARG A 512 24.93 20.83 16.97
C ARG A 512 26.21 20.75 17.80
N ARG A 513 26.25 19.80 18.71
CA ARG A 513 27.48 19.42 19.41
C ARG A 513 28.27 18.47 18.51
N ASP A 514 29.58 18.64 18.40
CA ASP A 514 30.54 17.70 17.77
C ASP A 514 29.93 16.65 16.80
N THR A 515 29.83 15.38 17.23
CA THR A 515 29.30 14.23 16.46
C THR A 515 27.81 13.95 16.71
N GLU A 516 27.06 14.92 17.24
CA GLU A 516 25.64 14.81 17.52
C GLU A 516 24.82 14.57 16.24
N SER A 517 23.94 13.58 16.29
CA SER A 517 23.04 13.30 15.19
C SER A 517 21.82 14.22 15.22
N TYR A 518 21.16 14.43 14.07
CA TYR A 518 19.98 15.31 14.03
C TYR A 518 18.84 14.89 14.99
N PRO A 519 18.50 13.60 15.16
CA PRO A 519 17.50 13.20 16.16
C PRO A 519 17.90 13.49 17.61
N ASP A 520 19.20 13.43 17.94
CA ASP A 520 19.68 13.73 19.30
C ASP A 520 19.68 15.25 19.54
N TYR A 521 20.06 16.01 18.50
CA TYR A 521 19.92 17.46 18.46
C TYR A 521 18.47 17.91 18.69
N TYR A 522 17.51 17.29 17.99
CA TYR A 522 16.09 17.54 18.18
C TYR A 522 15.63 17.22 19.61
N ASP A 523 16.05 16.08 20.17
CA ASP A 523 15.70 15.69 21.55
C ASP A 523 16.22 16.68 22.59
N ARG A 524 17.42 17.20 22.37
CA ARG A 524 18.06 18.15 23.28
C ARG A 524 17.36 19.52 23.28
N LEU A 525 17.02 20.04 22.11
CA LEU A 525 16.44 21.38 21.99
C LEU A 525 14.92 21.39 22.18
N GLY A 526 14.26 20.29 21.83
CA GLY A 526 12.81 20.14 21.95
C GLY A 526 12.02 20.96 20.92
N PRO A 527 10.69 20.76 20.86
CA PRO A 527 9.83 21.34 19.82
C PRO A 527 9.80 22.87 19.82
N ALA A 528 9.87 23.51 21.00
CA ALA A 528 9.81 24.97 21.15
C ALA A 528 10.94 25.71 20.40
N HIS A 529 12.08 25.06 20.15
CA HIS A 529 13.17 25.61 19.34
C HIS A 529 12.79 25.69 17.85
N PHE A 530 12.09 24.66 17.34
CA PHE A 530 11.80 24.51 15.91
C PHE A 530 10.49 25.17 15.48
N GLU A 531 9.52 25.29 16.38
CA GLU A 531 8.21 25.90 16.11
C GLU A 531 8.33 27.30 15.47
N PRO A 532 9.13 28.25 16.01
CA PRO A 532 9.29 29.55 15.37
C PRO A 532 9.94 29.48 13.99
N MET A 533 10.84 28.51 13.76
CA MET A 533 11.48 28.33 12.45
C MET A 533 10.46 27.94 11.38
N VAL A 534 9.58 26.97 11.69
CA VAL A 534 8.52 26.56 10.75
C VAL A 534 7.50 27.68 10.58
N ALA A 535 7.13 28.37 11.66
CA ALA A 535 6.17 29.47 11.62
C ALA A 535 6.59 30.63 10.70
N ARG A 536 7.89 30.98 10.66
CA ARG A 536 8.43 32.01 9.75
C ARG A 536 8.17 31.71 8.27
N HIS A 537 8.06 30.44 7.91
CA HIS A 537 7.85 29.96 6.54
C HIS A 537 6.40 29.56 6.25
N ALA A 538 5.49 29.68 7.22
CA ALA A 538 4.11 29.19 7.10
C ALA A 538 3.15 30.18 6.43
N SER A 539 3.53 31.46 6.32
CA SER A 539 2.67 32.52 5.76
C SER A 539 2.35 32.28 4.28
N ILE A 540 1.10 32.49 3.90
CA ILE A 540 0.64 32.44 2.51
C ILE A 540 0.35 33.88 2.05
N PRO A 541 1.19 34.46 1.17
CA PRO A 541 0.96 35.77 0.58
C PRO A 541 -0.25 35.79 -0.37
N ALA A 542 -0.76 37.00 -0.65
CA ALA A 542 -1.83 37.19 -1.63
C ALA A 542 -1.39 36.73 -3.03
N PHE A 543 -2.34 36.26 -3.84
CA PHE A 543 -2.04 35.73 -5.17
C PHE A 543 -1.45 36.81 -6.09
N GLU A 544 -1.90 38.04 -5.95
CA GLU A 544 -1.48 39.20 -6.74
C GLU A 544 -0.01 39.57 -6.46
N GLU A 545 0.47 39.34 -5.24
CA GLU A 545 1.84 39.62 -4.82
C GLU A 545 2.79 38.48 -5.19
N ARG A 546 2.34 37.23 -4.98
CA ARG A 546 3.16 36.02 -5.09
C ARG A 546 2.41 34.88 -5.78
N PRO A 547 2.16 34.99 -7.09
CA PRO A 547 1.43 33.96 -7.85
C PRO A 547 2.19 32.63 -7.90
N ASP A 548 3.51 32.65 -7.69
CA ASP A 548 4.37 31.47 -7.60
C ASP A 548 4.02 30.56 -6.42
N TYR A 549 3.48 31.09 -5.31
CA TYR A 549 3.04 30.28 -4.17
C TYR A 549 1.85 29.38 -4.49
N TYR A 550 1.12 29.69 -5.57
CA TYR A 550 -0.08 28.96 -5.99
C TYR A 550 0.24 27.95 -7.10
N ARG A 551 1.52 27.66 -7.34
CA ARG A 551 2.03 26.61 -8.22
C ARG A 551 2.91 25.68 -7.41
N ASP A 552 2.92 24.39 -7.75
CA ASP A 552 3.82 23.45 -7.08
C ASP A 552 5.25 23.62 -7.63
N LEU A 553 6.26 23.15 -6.90
CA LEU A 553 7.66 23.32 -7.27
C LEU A 553 7.95 22.69 -8.64
N GLY A 554 8.43 23.50 -9.58
CA GLY A 554 8.69 23.10 -10.97
C GLY A 554 7.45 22.93 -11.85
N ALA A 555 6.25 23.29 -11.37
CA ALA A 555 5.04 23.31 -12.18
C ALA A 555 4.84 24.67 -12.88
N THR A 556 4.39 24.64 -14.13
CA THR A 556 4.01 25.85 -14.88
C THR A 556 2.56 26.23 -14.64
N GLU A 557 1.69 25.26 -14.38
CA GLU A 557 0.26 25.46 -14.19
C GLU A 557 -0.10 25.81 -12.73
N PRO A 558 -1.22 26.52 -12.50
CA PRO A 558 -1.80 26.68 -11.17
C PRO A 558 -2.03 25.33 -10.48
N PHE A 559 -1.79 25.30 -9.18
CA PHE A 559 -1.98 24.09 -8.39
C PHE A 559 -3.43 23.65 -8.38
N SER A 560 -3.64 22.37 -8.66
CA SER A 560 -4.95 21.74 -8.67
C SER A 560 -4.87 20.31 -8.16
N LEU A 561 -5.96 19.86 -7.56
CA LEU A 561 -6.16 18.45 -7.22
C LEU A 561 -6.76 17.65 -8.39
N ALA A 562 -7.01 18.29 -9.54
CA ALA A 562 -7.44 17.63 -10.76
C ALA A 562 -6.45 16.54 -11.18
N GLY A 563 -6.95 15.40 -11.68
CA GLY A 563 -6.14 14.23 -12.00
C GLY A 563 -5.64 13.45 -10.78
N ARG A 564 -5.99 13.83 -9.54
CA ARG A 564 -5.91 12.93 -8.40
C ARG A 564 -7.03 11.89 -8.54
N GLY A 565 -6.66 10.61 -8.52
CA GLY A 565 -7.57 9.48 -8.65
C GLY A 565 -7.62 8.62 -7.39
N ALA A 566 -8.50 7.62 -7.40
CA ALA A 566 -8.52 6.62 -6.35
C ALA A 566 -7.21 5.83 -6.32
N GLY A 567 -6.69 5.59 -5.12
CA GLY A 567 -5.50 4.76 -4.96
C GLY A 567 -5.78 3.30 -5.31
N GLU A 568 -5.01 2.75 -6.24
CA GLU A 568 -5.23 1.37 -6.70
C GLU A 568 -4.78 0.31 -5.71
N CYS A 569 -3.81 0.64 -4.86
CA CYS A 569 -3.47 -0.19 -3.72
C CYS A 569 -4.75 -0.37 -2.91
N GLY A 570 -5.31 -1.57 -2.86
CA GLY A 570 -6.57 -1.85 -2.18
C GLY A 570 -7.69 -2.32 -3.09
N ALA A 571 -7.45 -2.45 -4.41
CA ALA A 571 -8.31 -3.27 -5.27
C ALA A 571 -8.52 -4.62 -4.59
N GLY A 572 -9.76 -4.89 -4.22
CA GLY A 572 -10.13 -6.00 -3.36
C GLY A 572 -11.55 -6.45 -3.68
N VAL A 573 -11.93 -7.56 -3.05
CA VAL A 573 -13.20 -8.27 -3.28
C VAL A 573 -14.40 -7.32 -3.31
N PHE A 574 -14.49 -6.38 -2.37
CA PHE A 574 -15.59 -5.42 -2.26
C PHE A 574 -15.70 -4.46 -3.46
N GLU A 575 -14.60 -3.95 -4.00
CA GLU A 575 -14.64 -3.05 -5.16
C GLU A 575 -15.17 -3.80 -6.41
N VAL A 576 -14.81 -5.08 -6.55
CA VAL A 576 -15.30 -5.94 -7.65
C VAL A 576 -16.79 -6.25 -7.48
N ILE A 577 -17.21 -6.66 -6.28
CA ILE A 577 -18.64 -6.91 -5.97
C ILE A 577 -19.47 -5.67 -6.31
N GLN A 578 -19.07 -4.50 -5.81
CA GLN A 578 -19.82 -3.25 -6.02
C GLN A 578 -19.91 -2.88 -7.50
N GLN A 579 -18.83 -3.08 -8.26
CA GLN A 579 -18.84 -2.83 -9.70
C GLN A 579 -19.77 -3.81 -10.44
N ASP A 580 -19.69 -5.11 -10.15
CA ASP A 580 -20.53 -6.11 -10.80
C ASP A 580 -22.02 -5.87 -10.49
N LEU A 581 -22.37 -5.56 -9.24
CA LEU A 581 -23.73 -5.17 -8.88
C LEU A 581 -24.17 -3.88 -9.58
N ALA A 582 -23.30 -2.87 -9.67
CA ALA A 582 -23.61 -1.64 -10.40
C ALA A 582 -23.80 -1.89 -11.91
N THR A 583 -23.01 -2.78 -12.51
CA THR A 583 -23.18 -3.22 -13.90
C THR A 583 -24.52 -3.94 -14.08
N ALA A 584 -24.86 -4.87 -13.17
CA ALA A 584 -26.15 -5.59 -13.19
C ALA A 584 -27.36 -4.65 -13.03
N ARG A 585 -27.23 -3.54 -12.29
CA ARG A 585 -28.28 -2.52 -12.15
C ARG A 585 -28.53 -1.74 -13.43
N LYS A 586 -27.47 -1.43 -14.18
CA LYS A 586 -27.52 -0.61 -15.41
C LYS A 586 -27.87 -1.42 -16.65
N ALA A 587 -27.69 -2.73 -16.61
CA ALA A 587 -27.98 -3.62 -17.74
C ALA A 587 -29.49 -3.73 -18.01
N THR A 588 -29.84 -3.84 -19.29
CA THR A 588 -31.23 -4.03 -19.75
C THR A 588 -31.50 -5.43 -20.30
N GLY A 589 -30.45 -6.13 -20.77
CA GLY A 589 -30.54 -7.51 -21.27
C GLY A 589 -30.57 -8.54 -20.15
N SER A 590 -31.40 -9.58 -20.28
CA SER A 590 -31.54 -10.65 -19.28
C SER A 590 -30.21 -11.30 -18.89
N PHE A 591 -29.38 -11.66 -19.88
CA PHE A 591 -28.08 -12.28 -19.63
C PHE A 591 -27.06 -11.28 -19.04
N ASP A 592 -27.14 -10.01 -19.47
CA ASP A 592 -26.26 -8.93 -19.02
C ASP A 592 -26.56 -8.46 -17.60
N ILE A 593 -27.76 -8.72 -17.08
CA ILE A 593 -28.09 -8.58 -15.65
C ILE A 593 -27.61 -9.81 -14.89
N LEU A 594 -27.92 -11.00 -15.40
CA LEU A 594 -27.73 -12.26 -14.67
C LEU A 594 -26.26 -12.60 -14.45
N LEU A 595 -25.42 -12.49 -15.48
CA LEU A 595 -24.01 -12.87 -15.40
C LEU A 595 -23.21 -12.05 -14.36
N PRO A 596 -23.24 -10.70 -14.34
CA PRO A 596 -22.58 -9.94 -13.29
C PRO A 596 -23.21 -10.15 -11.92
N THR A 597 -24.53 -10.41 -11.83
CA THR A 597 -25.20 -10.72 -10.56
C THR A 597 -24.58 -11.95 -9.88
N ILE A 598 -24.46 -13.07 -10.60
CA ILE A 598 -23.88 -14.29 -10.01
C ILE A 598 -22.37 -14.15 -9.77
N ARG A 599 -21.66 -13.48 -10.67
CA ARG A 599 -20.21 -13.28 -10.57
C ARG A 599 -19.84 -12.45 -9.34
N ALA A 600 -20.68 -11.49 -8.97
CA ALA A 600 -20.44 -10.56 -7.88
C ALA A 600 -20.02 -11.29 -6.59
N LEU A 601 -20.71 -12.36 -6.18
CA LEU A 601 -20.40 -13.03 -4.91
C LEU A 601 -19.33 -14.14 -5.02
N LEU A 602 -19.10 -14.70 -6.21
CA LEU A 602 -18.15 -15.81 -6.40
C LEU A 602 -16.71 -15.49 -5.98
N ILE A 603 -16.31 -14.22 -6.13
CA ILE A 603 -14.99 -13.75 -5.69
C ILE A 603 -14.79 -13.90 -4.17
N THR A 604 -15.86 -13.94 -3.36
CA THR A 604 -15.78 -14.22 -1.91
C THR A 604 -15.36 -15.66 -1.60
N ARG A 605 -15.51 -16.57 -2.57
CA ARG A 605 -15.14 -17.98 -2.47
C ARG A 605 -13.84 -18.31 -3.19
N GLY A 606 -13.12 -17.30 -3.68
CA GLY A 606 -11.91 -17.49 -4.48
C GLY A 606 -12.19 -18.12 -5.85
N VAL A 607 -13.45 -18.13 -6.29
CA VAL A 607 -13.82 -18.63 -7.62
C VAL A 607 -13.58 -17.54 -8.64
N ASP A 608 -12.80 -17.88 -9.66
CA ASP A 608 -12.39 -16.98 -10.73
C ASP A 608 -12.41 -17.71 -12.07
N ALA A 609 -13.62 -18.03 -12.53
CA ALA A 609 -13.83 -18.75 -13.79
C ALA A 609 -14.02 -17.80 -14.97
N GLN A 610 -13.50 -18.22 -16.14
CA GLN A 610 -13.51 -17.43 -17.38
C GLN A 610 -14.72 -17.74 -18.26
N ASP A 611 -15.30 -18.93 -18.12
CA ASP A 611 -16.50 -19.34 -18.85
C ASP A 611 -17.76 -19.18 -18.01
N SER A 612 -18.83 -18.70 -18.65
CA SER A 612 -20.09 -18.44 -17.98
C SER A 612 -20.73 -19.71 -17.40
N ASP A 613 -20.60 -20.88 -18.04
CA ASP A 613 -21.16 -22.15 -17.54
C ASP A 613 -20.58 -22.55 -16.19
N THR A 614 -19.26 -22.43 -16.01
CA THR A 614 -18.59 -22.68 -14.74
C THR A 614 -18.99 -21.66 -13.68
N LEU A 615 -19.15 -20.38 -14.02
CA LEU A 615 -19.66 -19.39 -13.08
C LEU A 615 -21.06 -19.77 -12.56
N PHE A 616 -21.97 -20.22 -13.43
CA PHE A 616 -23.29 -20.68 -13.01
C PHE A 616 -23.22 -21.89 -12.07
N ARG A 617 -22.41 -22.90 -12.39
CA ARG A 617 -22.24 -24.10 -11.55
C ARG A 617 -21.64 -23.77 -10.18
N GLU A 618 -20.61 -22.93 -10.16
CA GLU A 618 -19.97 -22.53 -8.92
C GLU A 618 -20.90 -21.68 -8.05
N PHE A 619 -21.75 -20.85 -8.66
CA PHE A 619 -22.72 -20.07 -7.91
C PHE A 619 -23.77 -20.98 -7.26
N GLU A 620 -24.29 -21.95 -8.01
CA GLU A 620 -25.18 -22.99 -7.51
C GLU A 620 -24.54 -23.72 -6.32
N ARG A 621 -23.31 -24.21 -6.49
CA ARG A 621 -22.55 -24.93 -5.46
C ARG A 621 -22.32 -24.12 -4.19
N HIS A 622 -21.97 -22.85 -4.31
CA HIS A 622 -21.54 -22.05 -3.17
C HIS A 622 -22.64 -21.25 -2.50
N PHE A 623 -23.73 -20.96 -3.20
CA PHE A 623 -24.77 -20.06 -2.72
C PHE A 623 -26.15 -20.72 -2.68
N ILE A 624 -26.47 -21.65 -3.58
CA ILE A 624 -27.75 -22.37 -3.54
C ILE A 624 -27.63 -23.61 -2.65
N ASP A 625 -26.64 -24.48 -2.90
CA ASP A 625 -26.47 -25.73 -2.14
C ASP A 625 -26.15 -25.50 -0.65
N THR A 626 -25.62 -24.32 -0.32
CA THR A 626 -25.34 -23.89 1.06
C THR A 626 -26.52 -23.21 1.74
N GLY A 627 -27.64 -22.99 1.03
CA GLY A 627 -28.84 -22.34 1.54
C GLY A 627 -28.76 -20.81 1.68
N LEU A 628 -27.68 -20.16 1.20
CA LEU A 628 -27.54 -18.70 1.25
C LEU A 628 -28.50 -17.99 0.28
N VAL A 629 -28.79 -18.64 -0.84
CA VAL A 629 -29.75 -18.26 -1.89
C VAL A 629 -30.76 -19.40 -2.02
N ALA A 630 -32.03 -19.05 -2.20
CA ALA A 630 -33.11 -20.02 -2.25
C ALA A 630 -33.00 -20.96 -3.47
N ASP A 631 -33.43 -22.21 -3.29
CA ASP A 631 -33.38 -23.26 -4.32
C ASP A 631 -34.25 -22.96 -5.55
N GLU A 632 -35.24 -22.06 -5.41
CA GLU A 632 -36.12 -21.61 -6.51
C GLU A 632 -35.35 -21.04 -7.71
N PHE A 633 -34.16 -20.48 -7.50
CA PHE A 633 -33.33 -19.92 -8.57
C PHE A 633 -32.55 -20.98 -9.36
N ARG A 634 -32.48 -22.25 -8.90
CA ARG A 634 -31.75 -23.32 -9.60
C ARG A 634 -32.26 -23.55 -11.02
N GLY A 635 -33.58 -23.47 -11.21
CA GLY A 635 -34.21 -23.55 -12.53
C GLY A 635 -33.79 -22.44 -13.48
N LEU A 636 -33.64 -21.21 -12.97
CA LEU A 636 -33.14 -20.06 -13.73
C LEU A 636 -31.69 -20.27 -14.18
N LEU A 637 -30.81 -20.73 -13.27
CA LEU A 637 -29.40 -20.97 -13.61
C LEU A 637 -29.27 -22.11 -14.64
N THR A 638 -30.09 -23.15 -14.54
CA THR A 638 -30.13 -24.24 -15.53
C THR A 638 -30.49 -23.72 -16.92
N ARG A 639 -31.50 -22.84 -17.02
CA ARG A 639 -31.87 -22.18 -18.29
C ARG A 639 -30.75 -21.28 -18.82
N ALA A 640 -30.10 -20.52 -17.95
CA ALA A 640 -28.98 -19.65 -18.31
C ALA A 640 -27.78 -20.42 -18.89
N ARG A 641 -27.54 -21.65 -18.42
CA ARG A 641 -26.54 -22.55 -19.02
C ARG A 641 -26.96 -23.05 -20.41
N GLY A 642 -28.25 -23.24 -20.67
CA GLY A 642 -28.76 -23.48 -22.02
C GLY A 642 -28.50 -22.28 -22.96
N TYR A 643 -28.64 -21.06 -22.43
CA TYR A 643 -28.32 -19.83 -23.17
C TYR A 643 -26.85 -19.77 -23.59
N THR A 644 -25.91 -20.13 -22.71
CA THR A 644 -24.47 -20.16 -23.04
C THR A 644 -24.10 -21.24 -24.06
N GLN A 645 -24.94 -22.26 -24.23
CA GLN A 645 -24.80 -23.32 -25.25
C GLN A 645 -25.45 -22.94 -26.60
N GLY A 646 -25.90 -21.68 -26.75
CA GLY A 646 -26.44 -21.14 -28.00
C GLY A 646 -27.96 -21.06 -28.07
N TRP A 647 -28.68 -21.45 -27.02
CA TRP A 647 -30.16 -21.37 -26.99
C TRP A 647 -30.63 -20.00 -26.49
N GLN A 648 -30.62 -19.01 -27.37
CA GLN A 648 -30.90 -17.60 -27.03
C GLN A 648 -32.28 -17.40 -26.38
N ALA A 649 -33.29 -18.19 -26.76
CA ALA A 649 -34.64 -18.14 -26.18
C ALA A 649 -34.75 -18.71 -24.75
N ALA A 650 -33.68 -19.32 -24.20
CA ALA A 650 -33.73 -20.00 -22.91
C ALA A 650 -34.06 -19.06 -21.73
N LEU A 651 -33.81 -17.76 -21.87
CA LEU A 651 -34.08 -16.73 -20.86
C LEU A 651 -35.35 -15.90 -21.14
N ASP A 652 -36.10 -16.24 -22.19
CA ASP A 652 -37.33 -15.53 -22.54
C ASP A 652 -38.35 -15.64 -21.39
N GLY A 653 -38.97 -14.51 -21.04
CA GLY A 653 -39.93 -14.43 -19.93
C GLY A 653 -39.33 -14.60 -18.52
N GLN A 654 -38.01 -14.75 -18.37
CA GLN A 654 -37.36 -14.93 -17.06
C GLN A 654 -36.93 -13.62 -16.38
N GLN A 655 -37.22 -12.46 -16.98
CA GLN A 655 -36.68 -11.17 -16.54
C GLN A 655 -37.00 -10.83 -15.08
N GLN A 656 -38.22 -11.13 -14.62
CA GLN A 656 -38.60 -10.90 -13.22
C GLN A 656 -37.80 -11.79 -12.25
N SER A 657 -37.58 -13.06 -12.60
CA SER A 657 -36.78 -13.99 -11.79
C SER A 657 -35.32 -13.56 -11.72
N ILE A 658 -34.77 -13.03 -12.82
CA ILE A 658 -33.40 -12.47 -12.87
C ILE A 658 -33.26 -11.24 -11.97
N ILE A 659 -34.23 -10.33 -12.01
CA ILE A 659 -34.24 -9.14 -11.13
C ILE A 659 -34.36 -9.57 -9.66
N SER A 660 -35.23 -10.52 -9.36
CA SER A 660 -35.38 -11.06 -8.00
C SER A 660 -34.09 -11.72 -7.48
N LEU A 661 -33.39 -12.49 -8.31
CA LEU A 661 -32.08 -13.05 -7.96
C LEU A 661 -31.06 -11.94 -7.67
N ARG A 662 -31.04 -10.86 -8.47
CA ARG A 662 -30.17 -9.71 -8.23
C ARG A 662 -30.45 -9.05 -6.88
N GLU A 663 -31.70 -8.73 -6.58
CA GLU A 663 -32.10 -8.14 -5.30
C GLU A 663 -31.74 -9.06 -4.13
N ARG A 664 -31.91 -10.38 -4.28
CA ARG A 664 -31.51 -11.36 -3.27
C ARG A 664 -30.00 -11.37 -3.04
N VAL A 665 -29.21 -11.31 -4.12
CA VAL A 665 -27.75 -11.24 -4.06
C VAL A 665 -27.28 -9.92 -3.43
N GLU A 666 -27.94 -8.80 -3.69
CA GLU A 666 -27.66 -7.51 -3.05
C GLU A 666 -27.98 -7.53 -1.56
N LEU A 667 -29.12 -8.12 -1.17
CA LEU A 667 -29.46 -8.32 0.24
C LEU A 667 -28.41 -9.20 0.91
N LEU A 668 -28.03 -10.31 0.30
CA LEU A 668 -26.99 -11.19 0.83
C LEU A 668 -25.66 -10.45 0.98
N TYR A 669 -25.25 -9.67 -0.02
CA TYR A 669 -24.07 -8.80 0.05
C TYR A 669 -24.15 -7.79 1.21
N SER A 670 -25.31 -7.22 1.51
CA SER A 670 -25.47 -6.29 2.64
C SER A 670 -25.13 -6.92 4.00
N THR A 671 -25.23 -8.25 4.11
CA THR A 671 -24.89 -9.04 5.31
C THR A 671 -23.45 -9.54 5.33
N LEU A 672 -22.66 -9.27 4.28
CA LEU A 672 -21.28 -9.69 4.16
C LEU A 672 -20.40 -8.93 5.17
N ASP A 673 -19.73 -9.66 6.06
CA ASP A 673 -18.82 -9.10 7.03
C ASP A 673 -17.39 -8.90 6.50
N ALA A 674 -16.51 -8.36 7.35
CA ALA A 674 -15.11 -8.11 7.02
C ALA A 674 -14.27 -9.39 6.81
N ASN A 675 -14.79 -10.56 7.16
CA ASN A 675 -14.15 -11.86 6.97
C ASN A 675 -14.74 -12.64 5.78
N LEU A 676 -15.54 -11.96 4.95
CA LEU A 676 -16.24 -12.55 3.80
C LEU A 676 -17.25 -13.64 4.22
N ALA A 677 -17.71 -13.62 5.47
CA ALA A 677 -18.79 -14.45 5.95
C ALA A 677 -20.13 -13.72 5.77
N PHE A 678 -21.14 -14.46 5.33
CA PHE A 678 -22.50 -13.96 5.17
C PHE A 678 -23.29 -14.25 6.43
N HIS A 679 -24.02 -13.25 6.91
CA HIS A 679 -24.91 -13.37 8.08
C HIS A 679 -26.36 -13.07 7.67
N PRO A 680 -26.96 -13.92 6.82
CA PRO A 680 -28.34 -13.73 6.43
C PRO A 680 -29.24 -13.85 7.67
N PRO A 681 -30.28 -13.01 7.81
CA PRO A 681 -31.27 -13.19 8.87
C PRO A 681 -31.95 -14.57 8.72
N GLU A 682 -32.00 -15.38 9.79
CA GLU A 682 -32.60 -16.73 9.80
C GLU A 682 -34.14 -16.74 9.95
N PRO A 683 -34.86 -17.77 9.44
CA PRO A 683 -34.56 -18.58 8.26
C PRO A 683 -35.59 -18.42 7.12
N LEU A 684 -35.13 -18.69 5.91
CA LEU A 684 -35.91 -18.87 4.69
C LEU A 684 -36.77 -20.16 4.80
N SER A 685 -38.04 -20.04 5.16
CA SER A 685 -39.04 -21.11 4.98
C SER A 685 -39.88 -20.83 3.72
N PRO A 686 -40.40 -21.88 3.03
CA PRO A 686 -41.21 -21.71 1.82
C PRO A 686 -42.50 -20.94 2.14
N PRO A 687 -43.07 -20.19 1.18
CA PRO A 687 -44.24 -19.36 1.43
C PRO A 687 -45.44 -20.22 1.85
N ALA A 688 -46.14 -19.76 2.90
CA ALA A 688 -47.42 -20.30 3.34
C ALA A 688 -48.48 -20.23 2.21
N PRO A 689 -49.48 -21.13 2.19
CA PRO A 689 -50.47 -21.20 1.12
C PRO A 689 -51.32 -19.92 1.01
N PRO A 690 -51.88 -19.62 -0.18
CA PRO A 690 -52.47 -18.32 -0.48
C PRO A 690 -53.73 -18.06 0.34
N VAL A 691 -53.79 -16.88 0.97
CA VAL A 691 -55.00 -16.34 1.60
C VAL A 691 -55.93 -15.79 0.51
N LYS A 692 -57.22 -16.12 0.63
CA LYS A 692 -58.30 -15.77 -0.31
C LYS A 692 -58.50 -14.24 -0.45
N PRO A 693 -59.03 -13.77 -1.61
CA PRO A 693 -59.18 -12.34 -1.88
C PRO A 693 -60.37 -11.71 -1.15
N VAL A 694 -60.20 -10.46 -0.70
CA VAL A 694 -61.24 -9.55 -0.19
C VAL A 694 -61.67 -8.59 -1.32
N PRO A 695 -62.96 -8.18 -1.44
CA PRO A 695 -63.50 -7.50 -2.62
C PRO A 695 -63.13 -6.00 -2.72
N PRO A 696 -63.37 -5.35 -3.88
CA PRO A 696 -62.82 -4.02 -4.19
C PRO A 696 -63.67 -2.86 -3.66
N GLY A 697 -63.00 -1.83 -3.16
CA GLY A 697 -63.54 -0.48 -2.95
C GLY A 697 -62.96 0.51 -3.99
N PRO A 698 -63.59 1.66 -4.21
CA PRO A 698 -63.77 2.28 -5.52
C PRO A 698 -62.55 3.01 -6.09
N SER A 699 -62.55 3.13 -7.41
CA SER A 699 -61.53 3.77 -8.25
C SER A 699 -61.74 5.28 -8.46
N ILE A 700 -60.64 5.93 -8.93
CA ILE A 700 -60.48 7.19 -9.71
C ILE A 700 -59.96 8.40 -8.87
N PRO A 701 -59.08 9.31 -9.37
CA PRO A 701 -58.46 9.46 -10.70
C PRO A 701 -56.91 9.61 -10.73
N ALA A 702 -56.38 9.57 -11.95
CA ALA A 702 -55.06 10.08 -12.32
C ALA A 702 -54.93 11.60 -12.08
N GLY A 703 -53.80 12.01 -11.50
CA GLY A 703 -53.35 13.40 -11.40
C GLY A 703 -52.13 13.53 -10.49
N HIS A 704 -50.98 13.96 -11.03
CA HIS A 704 -49.82 14.35 -10.21
C HIS A 704 -50.19 15.60 -9.37
N PRO A 705 -49.72 15.67 -8.11
CA PRO A 705 -48.59 16.57 -7.85
C PRO A 705 -47.59 15.99 -6.83
N ALA A 706 -46.40 16.59 -6.79
CA ALA A 706 -45.37 16.30 -5.80
C ALA A 706 -45.89 16.50 -4.37
N SER A 707 -46.00 15.42 -3.58
CA SER A 707 -46.16 15.49 -2.13
C SER A 707 -45.02 14.71 -1.48
N GLY A 708 -44.09 15.41 -0.83
CA GLY A 708 -43.06 14.78 -0.01
C GLY A 708 -43.70 14.13 1.21
N THR A 709 -43.43 12.84 1.40
CA THR A 709 -43.89 12.06 2.55
C THR A 709 -43.01 12.37 3.76
N THR A 710 -43.59 12.46 4.97
CA THR A 710 -42.83 12.64 6.21
C THR A 710 -42.75 11.32 6.98
N ALA A 711 -41.54 10.82 7.21
CA ALA A 711 -41.29 9.64 8.04
C ALA A 711 -40.66 10.04 9.37
N GLU A 712 -40.89 9.26 10.42
CA GLU A 712 -40.32 9.50 11.75
C GLU A 712 -39.39 8.34 12.18
N LEU A 713 -38.32 8.67 12.92
CA LEU A 713 -37.38 7.70 13.47
C LEU A 713 -36.87 8.14 14.84
N ASP A 714 -37.20 7.37 15.87
CA ASP A 714 -36.71 7.61 17.23
C ASP A 714 -35.33 6.97 17.43
N LEU A 715 -34.34 7.80 17.80
CA LEU A 715 -32.95 7.40 18.01
C LEU A 715 -32.47 7.77 19.43
N ARG A 716 -33.38 7.94 20.38
CA ARG A 716 -33.03 8.12 21.79
C ARG A 716 -32.25 6.93 22.33
N GLY A 717 -31.20 7.20 23.10
CA GLY A 717 -30.26 6.21 23.62
C GLY A 717 -29.31 5.61 22.58
N VAL A 718 -29.32 6.07 21.33
CA VAL A 718 -28.41 5.58 20.28
C VAL A 718 -27.16 6.46 20.20
N ALA A 719 -26.04 5.93 20.67
CA ALA A 719 -24.75 6.64 20.67
C ALA A 719 -24.21 6.93 19.25
N CYS A 720 -23.45 8.02 19.11
CA CYS A 720 -22.68 8.32 17.91
C CYS A 720 -21.61 7.23 17.63
N PRO A 721 -21.37 6.84 16.36
CA PRO A 721 -21.97 7.37 15.13
C PRO A 721 -23.25 6.63 14.70
N MET A 722 -23.80 5.73 15.54
CA MET A 722 -24.87 4.83 15.10
C MET A 722 -26.22 5.51 14.87
N ASN A 723 -26.49 6.60 15.57
CA ASN A 723 -27.65 7.45 15.32
C ASN A 723 -27.64 8.00 13.87
N PHE A 724 -26.52 8.54 13.41
CA PHE A 724 -26.35 9.02 12.05
C PHE A 724 -26.50 7.90 11.02
N VAL A 725 -25.85 6.75 11.25
CA VAL A 725 -25.92 5.61 10.33
C VAL A 725 -27.35 5.09 10.18
N LYS A 726 -28.10 4.96 11.27
CA LYS A 726 -29.50 4.50 11.23
C LYS A 726 -30.42 5.53 10.55
N ALA A 727 -30.26 6.81 10.86
CA ALA A 727 -30.99 7.89 10.19
C ALA A 727 -30.71 7.90 8.69
N LYS A 728 -29.44 7.71 8.30
CA LYS A 728 -29.01 7.71 6.90
C LYS A 728 -29.61 6.55 6.12
N LEU A 729 -29.52 5.32 6.66
CA LEU A 729 -30.12 4.15 6.01
C LEU A 729 -31.62 4.34 5.79
N LYS A 730 -32.32 4.95 6.76
CA LYS A 730 -33.75 5.26 6.63
C LYS A 730 -33.99 6.30 5.52
N LEU A 731 -33.20 7.37 5.48
CA LEU A 731 -33.29 8.42 4.45
C LEU A 731 -32.94 7.89 3.05
N GLU A 732 -31.98 6.99 2.93
CA GLU A 732 -31.60 6.35 1.65
C GLU A 732 -32.74 5.54 1.05
N MET A 733 -33.64 5.00 1.88
CA MET A 733 -34.85 4.27 1.47
C MET A 733 -36.05 5.16 1.11
N MET A 734 -35.95 6.49 1.27
CA MET A 734 -37.03 7.45 0.99
C MET A 734 -36.87 8.08 -0.40
N ASP A 735 -37.93 8.67 -0.95
CA ASP A 735 -37.85 9.33 -2.27
C ASP A 735 -37.26 10.75 -2.15
N VAL A 736 -36.68 11.27 -3.23
CA VAL A 736 -36.13 12.63 -3.24
C VAL A 736 -37.26 13.63 -3.01
N GLY A 737 -37.08 14.54 -2.05
CA GLY A 737 -38.10 15.47 -1.59
C GLY A 737 -38.88 15.02 -0.35
N ASP A 738 -38.77 13.75 0.06
CA ASP A 738 -39.32 13.27 1.32
C ASP A 738 -38.56 13.85 2.53
N THR A 739 -39.24 13.89 3.69
CA THR A 739 -38.68 14.43 4.94
C THR A 739 -38.62 13.37 6.03
N LEU A 740 -37.48 13.24 6.69
CA LEU A 740 -37.26 12.36 7.84
C LEU A 740 -37.12 13.19 9.11
N ALA A 741 -38.04 13.05 10.05
CA ALA A 741 -37.92 13.60 11.40
C ALA A 741 -37.25 12.56 12.32
N ILE A 742 -36.12 12.93 12.91
CA ILE A 742 -35.40 12.08 13.86
C ILE A 742 -35.39 12.70 15.26
N VAL A 743 -35.58 11.86 16.28
CA VAL A 743 -35.47 12.27 17.69
C VAL A 743 -34.12 11.82 18.24
N LEU A 744 -33.34 12.75 18.81
CA LEU A 744 -31.97 12.56 19.26
C LEU A 744 -31.78 12.99 20.72
N ASP A 745 -30.86 12.35 21.42
CA ASP A 745 -30.42 12.80 22.75
C ASP A 745 -29.65 14.12 22.66
N ASP A 746 -29.71 14.90 23.75
CA ASP A 746 -28.89 16.11 23.90
C ASP A 746 -27.38 15.78 23.96
N GLY A 747 -26.53 16.76 23.64
CA GLY A 747 -25.07 16.59 23.60
C GLY A 747 -24.52 16.20 22.23
N ASP A 748 -23.73 15.12 22.15
CA ASP A 748 -23.00 14.75 20.92
C ASP A 748 -23.90 14.35 19.73
N PRO A 749 -25.05 13.66 19.90
CA PRO A 749 -25.93 13.31 18.78
C PRO A 749 -26.47 14.54 18.04
N ILE A 750 -27.04 15.51 18.77
CA ILE A 750 -27.62 16.71 18.16
C ILE A 750 -26.56 17.65 17.53
N ARG A 751 -25.32 17.64 18.03
CA ARG A 751 -24.21 18.40 17.42
C ARG A 751 -23.71 17.77 16.11
N ASN A 752 -23.62 16.44 16.06
CA ASN A 752 -22.93 15.74 14.98
C ASN A 752 -23.85 15.28 13.84
N VAL A 753 -25.07 14.86 14.14
CA VAL A 753 -25.97 14.26 13.14
C VAL A 753 -26.43 15.29 12.09
N PRO A 754 -26.92 16.50 12.44
CA PRO A 754 -27.26 17.52 11.44
C PRO A 754 -26.06 17.96 10.60
N ALA A 755 -24.89 18.12 11.21
CA ALA A 755 -23.66 18.49 10.51
C ALA A 755 -23.22 17.41 9.51
N SER A 756 -23.37 16.14 9.87
CA SER A 756 -23.05 15.00 9.00
C SER A 756 -23.97 14.94 7.78
N PHE A 757 -25.28 15.19 7.95
CA PHE A 757 -26.21 15.28 6.82
C PHE A 757 -25.94 16.46 5.89
N ARG A 758 -25.61 17.64 6.42
CA ARG A 758 -25.20 18.80 5.59
C ARG A 758 -23.93 18.50 4.79
N ASN A 759 -22.96 17.81 5.39
CA ASN A 759 -21.72 17.40 4.71
C ASN A 759 -21.96 16.36 3.60
N GLU A 760 -23.08 15.63 3.66
CA GLU A 760 -23.52 14.68 2.64
C GLU A 760 -24.54 15.29 1.66
N GLY A 761 -24.64 16.62 1.60
CA GLY A 761 -25.48 17.32 0.62
C GLY A 761 -26.99 17.33 0.93
N GLN A 762 -27.40 16.76 2.06
CA GLN A 762 -28.81 16.70 2.48
C GLN A 762 -29.26 18.01 3.16
N GLU A 763 -30.53 18.37 3.00
CA GLU A 763 -31.08 19.60 3.56
C GLU A 763 -31.60 19.35 4.98
N VAL A 764 -31.01 20.00 5.99
CA VAL A 764 -31.58 20.00 7.35
C VAL A 764 -32.61 21.12 7.44
N VAL A 765 -33.90 20.74 7.42
CA VAL A 765 -35.05 21.64 7.37
C VAL A 765 -35.31 22.30 8.71
N GLU A 766 -35.26 21.54 9.80
CA GLU A 766 -35.58 22.04 11.14
C GLU A 766 -34.73 21.34 12.20
N THR A 767 -34.40 22.05 13.27
CA THR A 767 -33.80 21.48 14.48
C THR A 767 -34.39 22.19 15.68
N ARG A 768 -35.13 21.48 16.53
CA ARG A 768 -35.82 22.07 17.69
C ARG A 768 -35.72 21.20 18.94
N PRO A 769 -35.66 21.80 20.14
CA PRO A 769 -35.76 21.04 21.39
C PRO A 769 -37.18 20.52 21.60
N LEU A 770 -37.31 19.41 22.31
CA LEU A 770 -38.57 18.80 22.76
C LEU A 770 -38.71 18.96 24.28
N ASP A 771 -39.95 18.90 24.78
CA ASP A 771 -40.27 19.13 26.20
C ASP A 771 -39.68 18.08 27.15
N ASP A 772 -39.20 16.95 26.63
CA ASP A 772 -38.62 15.83 27.39
C ASP A 772 -37.08 15.85 27.45
N GLY A 773 -36.44 16.96 27.05
CA GLY A 773 -34.98 17.12 27.07
C GLY A 773 -34.25 16.51 25.87
N HIS A 774 -34.98 16.04 24.86
CA HIS A 774 -34.42 15.55 23.59
C HIS A 774 -34.59 16.58 22.46
N TRP A 775 -34.11 16.25 21.27
CA TRP A 775 -34.15 17.13 20.11
C TRP A 775 -34.79 16.44 18.91
N SER A 776 -35.59 17.19 18.15
CA SER A 776 -36.11 16.78 16.86
C SER A 776 -35.32 17.45 15.74
N VAL A 777 -34.85 16.66 14.78
CA VAL A 777 -34.17 17.14 13.56
C VAL A 777 -34.94 16.65 12.35
N VAL A 778 -35.33 17.55 11.45
CA VAL A 778 -36.03 17.21 10.21
C VAL A 778 -35.06 17.36 9.04
N ILE A 779 -34.91 16.31 8.25
CA ILE A 779 -33.99 16.24 7.12
C ILE A 779 -34.79 15.97 5.85
N ARG A 780 -34.64 16.79 4.82
CA ARG A 780 -35.21 16.56 3.50
C ARG A 780 -34.18 15.87 2.61
N LYS A 781 -34.60 14.81 1.93
CA LYS A 781 -33.74 14.10 0.99
C LYS A 781 -33.52 14.92 -0.28
N THR A 782 -32.27 15.13 -0.64
CA THR A 782 -31.82 15.82 -1.87
C THR A 782 -31.11 14.85 -2.81
N THR A 783 -30.93 15.25 -4.07
CA THR A 783 -30.52 14.38 -5.20
C THR A 783 -29.04 13.99 -5.30
N ASP A 784 -28.19 14.33 -4.32
CA ASP A 784 -26.74 14.09 -4.42
C ASP A 784 -26.30 12.67 -4.08
#